data_AF-A0A7J8IP42-F1
#
_entry.id   AF-A0A7J8IP42-F1
#
_cell.length_a   1.000
_cell.length_b   1.000
_cell.length_c   1.000
_cell.angle_alpha   90.00
_cell.angle_beta   90.00
_cell.angle_gamma   90.00
#
_symmetry.space_group_name_H-M   'P 1'
#
loop_
_entity.id
_entity.type
_entity.pdbx_description
1 polymer ?
#
loop_
_entity_poly.entity_id
_entity_poly.type
_entity_poly.pdbx_seq_one_letter_code
_entity_poly.pdbx_strand_id
1 'polypeptide(L)'
;MPFLHCYDVQTMTLFLEKQARLMKIGVVRRILLNLVSPFAMIAFLSLDSSLQGLYSVSVSIGFTRAFRMVWQNTENALLETVIVSAVHLLTSNTDVWWNRSLDTGIRLLLVGIMRDRLIQFISKLQFAVTVLLASWMEKKRRKSTTTLCILNIVFSPFVLVIIVFSTLLSSPLLPLFTLPLFLVGFPRPTQCWPGVVGTTACVCTDTVYYYQMVPSLTTALQSAMVAGSLGLLLPGSHYLGRFQDRLIWIMILEHGYTYCCINIKGLELQETSCHTAEALRVDEVFEGAFEQEEYARICSINKHFGNVLTPCTVLPVKLYSDAKNVLSGIIDSHDNLREFKGDLVKVLVWILVQYCSRRSNMQENVDKTENKGKGSLIILPALNTSPQTQFPDDTDSLNSETLDDWSDDIFDDEPITKKGKEKKDQLKILQGINLPIPGSVESQRIDDHSVGKVPKNSLYEAVILGYPAIDKGKQDMMYIPLMEFSCSHSHLLSLPKEWTSNCLPNSKMREMSSLFPEDWYQFVLRQLKCFHSEENVPNVLEEIAKDKVLKDFYVRAVMTCYFSLFGVDNMDPSPGHILRVYKGVLPWSVAFDWLMEKPELFQLALKAFRYTLKLMIDKASLGPIEDFKELTNCLKEYESDWYIGLVSDKKWKEAVLQEKPYLFSLGYDPNMGVYTGRVLTLQELLVQVGKLNAEAVRGQWANLSWELLYATNDDEERYSIQAHPLLLRNLTIQAADPPLGYPIYSSKPLHIHLF
;
A
#
# COMPACT_ATOMS: atom_id res chain seq x y z
N MET A 1 6.77 13.44 21.13
CA MET A 1 6.18 12.22 20.54
C MET A 1 5.69 11.11 21.51
N PRO A 2 5.84 11.14 22.85
CA PRO A 2 5.41 9.99 23.67
C PRO A 2 3.90 9.98 24.05
N PHE A 3 3.15 11.05 23.79
CA PHE A 3 1.77 11.17 24.28
C PHE A 3 0.69 10.45 23.45
N LEU A 4 0.88 10.26 22.13
CA LEU A 4 -0.04 9.40 21.36
C LEU A 4 0.17 7.90 21.66
N HIS A 5 1.41 7.51 21.96
CA HIS A 5 1.78 6.11 22.12
C HIS A 5 1.15 5.41 23.33
N CYS A 6 0.83 6.16 24.40
CA CYS A 6 0.31 5.59 25.64
C CYS A 6 -1.21 5.30 25.58
N TYR A 7 -1.95 6.10 24.80
CA TYR A 7 -3.40 6.00 24.69
C TYR A 7 -3.83 4.76 23.87
N ASP A 8 -3.13 4.48 22.77
CA ASP A 8 -3.42 3.31 21.93
C ASP A 8 -3.09 1.98 22.62
N VAL A 9 -2.00 1.93 23.41
CA VAL A 9 -1.58 0.69 24.10
C VAL A 9 -2.56 0.29 25.21
N GLN A 10 -3.05 1.24 26.02
CA GLN A 10 -4.05 0.93 27.04
C GLN A 10 -5.37 0.47 26.42
N THR A 11 -5.83 1.16 25.38
CA THR A 11 -7.05 0.79 24.64
C THR A 11 -6.92 -0.59 24.00
N MET A 12 -5.74 -0.91 23.45
CA MET A 12 -5.42 -2.23 22.90
C MET A 12 -5.46 -3.33 23.97
N THR A 13 -4.88 -3.11 25.15
CA THR A 13 -4.92 -4.13 26.23
C THR A 13 -6.33 -4.43 26.72
N LEU A 14 -7.16 -3.39 26.90
CA LEU A 14 -8.58 -3.52 27.26
C LEU A 14 -9.38 -4.26 26.19
N PHE A 15 -9.11 -3.95 24.92
CA PHE A 15 -9.73 -4.62 23.78
C PHE A 15 -9.36 -6.10 23.74
N LEU A 16 -8.08 -6.45 23.89
CA LEU A 16 -7.61 -7.84 23.90
C LEU A 16 -8.26 -8.65 25.03
N GLU A 17 -8.50 -8.05 26.20
CA GLU A 17 -9.22 -8.71 27.29
C GLU A 17 -10.69 -8.99 26.94
N LYS A 18 -11.39 -8.01 26.36
CA LYS A 18 -12.78 -8.20 25.87
C LYS A 18 -12.84 -9.26 24.77
N GLN A 19 -11.88 -9.23 23.85
CA GLN A 19 -11.76 -10.21 22.77
C GLN A 19 -11.55 -11.63 23.31
N ALA A 20 -10.71 -11.80 24.34
CA ALA A 20 -10.49 -13.11 24.96
C ALA A 20 -11.78 -13.71 25.56
N ARG A 21 -12.67 -12.86 26.11
CA ARG A 21 -14.00 -13.30 26.58
C ARG A 21 -14.91 -13.69 25.42
N LEU A 22 -14.93 -12.90 24.35
CA LEU A 22 -15.69 -13.21 23.13
C LEU A 22 -15.20 -14.51 22.48
N MET A 23 -13.90 -14.79 22.51
CA MET A 23 -13.35 -16.05 21.98
C MET A 23 -13.90 -17.28 22.70
N LYS A 24 -14.08 -17.23 24.04
CA LYS A 24 -14.70 -18.34 24.79
C LYS A 24 -16.13 -18.61 24.34
N ILE A 25 -16.92 -17.55 24.15
CA ILE A 25 -18.30 -17.65 23.63
C ILE A 25 -18.29 -18.14 22.18
N GLY A 26 -17.35 -17.65 21.37
CA GLY A 26 -17.14 -18.04 19.98
C GLY A 26 -16.84 -19.54 19.85
N VAL A 27 -16.02 -20.11 20.73
CA VAL A 27 -15.76 -21.56 20.76
C VAL A 27 -17.03 -22.36 21.02
N VAL A 28 -17.86 -21.95 21.99
CA VAL A 28 -19.14 -22.63 22.27
C VAL A 28 -20.09 -22.51 21.08
N ARG A 29 -20.23 -21.29 20.52
CA ARG A 29 -21.02 -21.03 19.31
C ARG A 29 -20.57 -21.93 18.17
N ARG A 30 -19.27 -22.09 17.96
CA ARG A 30 -18.70 -22.94 16.91
C ARG A 30 -18.97 -24.42 17.13
N ILE A 31 -18.85 -24.92 18.36
CA ILE A 31 -19.19 -26.31 18.67
C ILE A 31 -20.68 -26.56 18.36
N LEU A 32 -21.55 -25.64 18.76
CA LEU A 32 -22.99 -25.77 18.51
C LEU A 32 -23.33 -25.67 17.01
N LEU A 33 -22.79 -24.69 16.30
CA LEU A 33 -23.14 -24.44 14.90
C LEU A 33 -22.44 -25.39 13.93
N ASN A 34 -21.20 -25.81 14.21
CA ASN A 34 -20.49 -26.70 13.31
C ASN A 34 -20.71 -28.16 13.71
N LEU A 35 -20.49 -28.54 14.97
CA LEU A 35 -20.52 -29.96 15.33
C LEU A 35 -21.90 -30.51 15.71
N VAL A 36 -22.79 -29.71 16.30
CA VAL A 36 -24.07 -30.22 16.81
C VAL A 36 -25.21 -29.98 15.81
N SER A 37 -25.41 -28.73 15.40
CA SER A 37 -26.57 -28.31 14.60
C SER A 37 -26.70 -29.01 13.25
N PRO A 38 -25.64 -29.19 12.42
CA PRO A 38 -25.78 -29.83 11.13
C PRO A 38 -26.23 -31.28 11.25
N PHE A 39 -25.64 -32.04 12.17
CA PHE A 39 -26.01 -33.44 12.40
C PHE A 39 -27.41 -33.56 13.00
N ALA A 40 -27.78 -32.67 13.92
CA ALA A 40 -29.14 -32.63 14.46
C ALA A 40 -30.19 -32.32 13.37
N MET A 41 -29.91 -31.35 12.49
CA MET A 41 -30.80 -31.03 11.37
C MET A 41 -30.87 -32.15 10.34
N ILE A 42 -29.76 -32.83 10.04
CA ILE A 42 -29.77 -34.01 9.15
C ILE A 42 -30.59 -35.14 9.75
N ALA A 43 -30.43 -35.42 11.05
CA ALA A 43 -31.25 -36.40 11.75
C ALA A 43 -32.73 -36.02 11.68
N PHE A 44 -33.08 -34.76 11.97
CA PHE A 44 -34.43 -34.24 11.86
C PHE A 44 -35.02 -34.43 10.45
N LEU A 45 -34.27 -34.04 9.40
CA LEU A 45 -34.71 -34.20 8.01
C LEU A 45 -34.84 -35.68 7.61
N SER A 46 -34.01 -36.57 8.16
CA SER A 46 -34.05 -38.00 7.87
C SER A 46 -35.21 -38.75 8.52
N LEU A 47 -35.83 -38.17 9.56
CA LEU A 47 -36.99 -38.74 10.24
C LEU A 47 -38.31 -38.48 9.50
N ASP A 48 -38.30 -37.61 8.48
CA ASP A 48 -39.50 -37.28 7.72
C ASP A 48 -39.88 -38.42 6.75
N SER A 49 -41.08 -38.97 6.90
CA SER A 49 -41.63 -40.02 6.03
C SER A 49 -41.74 -39.61 4.56
N SER A 50 -41.85 -38.31 4.26
CA SER A 50 -41.92 -37.80 2.88
C SER A 50 -40.65 -38.08 2.08
N LEU A 51 -39.51 -38.37 2.75
CA LEU A 51 -38.26 -38.78 2.11
C LEU A 51 -38.39 -40.12 1.35
N GLN A 52 -39.42 -40.93 1.62
CA GLN A 52 -39.69 -42.16 0.85
C GLN A 52 -40.37 -41.85 -0.51
N GLY A 53 -40.92 -40.63 -0.68
CA GLY A 53 -41.63 -40.16 -1.88
C GLY A 53 -40.76 -39.40 -2.88
N LEU A 54 -39.46 -39.72 -3.00
CA LEU A 54 -38.50 -38.99 -3.86
C LEU A 54 -38.86 -38.96 -5.36
N TYR A 55 -39.77 -39.81 -5.83
CA TYR A 55 -40.27 -39.75 -7.20
C TYR A 55 -41.01 -38.43 -7.50
N SER A 56 -41.45 -37.68 -6.48
CA SER A 56 -42.01 -36.34 -6.67
C SER A 56 -40.90 -35.30 -6.85
N VAL A 57 -41.00 -34.51 -7.92
CA VAL A 57 -40.07 -33.42 -8.23
C VAL A 57 -40.03 -32.37 -7.11
N SER A 58 -41.17 -32.05 -6.50
CA SER A 58 -41.27 -31.03 -5.45
C SER A 58 -40.55 -31.46 -4.17
N VAL A 59 -40.71 -32.73 -3.78
CA VAL A 59 -40.04 -33.35 -2.63
C VAL A 59 -38.53 -33.37 -2.88
N SER A 60 -38.11 -33.84 -4.05
CA SER A 60 -36.69 -33.89 -4.45
C SER A 60 -36.02 -32.52 -4.40
N ILE A 61 -36.65 -31.48 -4.94
CA ILE A 61 -36.11 -30.10 -4.90
C ILE A 61 -36.02 -29.59 -3.46
N GLY A 62 -37.10 -29.76 -2.67
CA GLY A 62 -37.17 -29.29 -1.29
C GLY A 62 -36.09 -29.91 -0.40
N PHE A 63 -35.96 -31.24 -0.41
CA PHE A 63 -34.97 -31.94 0.40
C PHE A 63 -33.53 -31.74 -0.10
N THR A 64 -33.30 -31.72 -1.42
CA THR A 64 -31.96 -31.44 -1.97
C THR A 64 -31.48 -30.05 -1.52
N ARG A 65 -32.35 -29.04 -1.58
CA ARG A 65 -32.03 -27.71 -1.04
C ARG A 65 -31.79 -27.78 0.48
N ALA A 66 -32.66 -28.44 1.25
CA ALA A 66 -32.54 -28.49 2.70
C ALA A 66 -31.20 -29.11 3.15
N PHE A 67 -30.84 -30.28 2.62
CA PHE A 67 -29.55 -30.91 2.92
C PHE A 67 -28.36 -30.07 2.47
N ARG A 68 -28.45 -29.42 1.29
CA ARG A 68 -27.42 -28.50 0.82
C ARG A 68 -27.25 -27.30 1.75
N MET A 69 -28.35 -26.70 2.20
CA MET A 69 -28.35 -25.50 3.04
C MET A 69 -27.79 -25.77 4.44
N VAL A 70 -28.02 -26.96 5.00
CA VAL A 70 -27.44 -27.40 6.28
C VAL A 70 -25.92 -27.25 6.29
N TRP A 71 -25.26 -27.60 5.18
CA TRP A 71 -23.80 -27.51 5.04
C TRP A 71 -23.34 -26.16 4.52
N GLN A 72 -24.04 -25.54 3.57
CA GLN A 72 -23.59 -24.29 2.96
C GLN A 72 -23.83 -23.07 3.86
N ASN A 73 -24.89 -23.07 4.66
CA ASN A 73 -25.23 -21.98 5.56
C ASN A 73 -26.07 -22.49 6.72
N THR A 74 -25.39 -23.12 7.68
CA THR A 74 -25.99 -23.80 8.82
C THR A 74 -26.81 -22.87 9.70
N GLU A 75 -26.37 -21.63 9.91
CA GLU A 75 -27.08 -20.64 10.74
C GLU A 75 -28.47 -20.34 10.19
N ASN A 76 -28.54 -20.10 8.88
CA ASN A 76 -29.81 -19.85 8.19
C ASN A 76 -30.68 -21.11 8.10
N ALA A 77 -30.09 -22.28 7.88
CA ALA A 77 -30.82 -23.55 7.88
C ALA A 77 -31.43 -23.86 9.27
N LEU A 78 -30.69 -23.56 10.33
CA LEU A 78 -31.16 -23.74 11.71
C LEU A 78 -32.34 -22.81 11.99
N LEU A 79 -32.24 -21.54 11.61
CA LEU A 79 -33.33 -20.58 11.74
C LEU A 79 -34.59 -21.03 10.96
N GLU A 80 -34.43 -21.49 9.71
CA GLU A 80 -35.52 -22.03 8.90
C GLU A 80 -36.19 -23.23 9.60
N THR A 81 -35.39 -24.16 10.13
CA THR A 81 -35.87 -25.36 10.82
C THR A 81 -36.63 -25.01 12.10
N VAL A 82 -36.13 -24.06 12.89
CA VAL A 82 -36.79 -23.58 14.11
C VAL A 82 -38.13 -22.92 13.78
N ILE A 83 -38.18 -22.06 12.74
CA ILE A 83 -39.42 -21.40 12.31
C ILE A 83 -40.44 -22.44 11.85
N VAL A 84 -40.05 -23.39 10.99
CA VAL A 84 -40.97 -24.44 10.52
C VAL A 84 -41.47 -25.29 11.68
N SER A 85 -40.61 -25.64 12.63
CA SER A 85 -40.98 -26.43 13.81
C SER A 85 -41.94 -25.66 14.75
N ALA A 86 -41.67 -24.37 14.98
CA ALA A 86 -42.54 -23.52 15.78
C ALA A 86 -43.91 -23.32 15.14
N VAL A 87 -43.96 -23.06 13.82
CA VAL A 87 -45.21 -22.96 13.07
C VAL A 87 -45.97 -24.27 13.12
N HIS A 88 -45.29 -25.41 12.97
CA HIS A 88 -45.91 -26.72 13.07
C HIS A 88 -46.51 -26.98 14.45
N LEU A 89 -45.82 -26.61 15.53
CA LEU A 89 -46.34 -26.72 16.90
C LEU A 89 -47.60 -25.87 17.09
N LEU A 90 -47.60 -24.63 16.59
CA LEU A 90 -48.71 -23.68 16.71
C LEU A 90 -49.93 -24.07 15.85
N THR A 91 -49.72 -24.76 14.73
CA THR A 91 -50.77 -25.15 13.77
C THR A 91 -51.17 -26.61 13.87
N SER A 92 -50.63 -27.35 14.85
CA SER A 92 -50.87 -28.78 15.05
C SER A 92 -52.35 -29.14 15.26
N ASN A 93 -53.16 -28.19 15.74
CA ASN A 93 -54.60 -28.37 15.98
C ASN A 93 -55.51 -27.89 14.83
N THR A 94 -54.93 -27.40 13.72
CA THR A 94 -55.70 -26.82 12.62
C THR A 94 -55.38 -27.51 11.29
N ASP A 95 -56.43 -27.87 10.53
CA ASP A 95 -56.37 -28.43 9.16
C ASP A 95 -55.94 -27.36 8.13
N VAL A 96 -54.82 -26.69 8.40
CA VAL A 96 -54.29 -25.65 7.53
C VAL A 96 -53.61 -26.30 6.33
N TRP A 97 -53.81 -25.74 5.15
CA TRP A 97 -53.13 -26.10 3.89
C TRP A 97 -51.62 -26.36 4.10
N TRP A 98 -50.98 -25.52 4.92
CA TRP A 98 -49.58 -25.65 5.33
C TRP A 98 -49.18 -27.05 5.84
N ASN A 99 -50.01 -27.66 6.69
CA ASN A 99 -49.73 -28.99 7.26
C ASN A 99 -50.20 -30.13 6.34
N ARG A 100 -51.25 -29.89 5.54
CA ARG A 100 -51.90 -30.92 4.71
C ARG A 100 -51.20 -31.18 3.38
N SER A 101 -50.68 -30.15 2.72
CA SER A 101 -50.24 -30.25 1.31
C SER A 101 -48.77 -29.96 1.06
N LEU A 102 -48.01 -29.55 2.09
CA LEU A 102 -46.60 -29.22 1.95
C LEU A 102 -45.75 -30.19 2.76
N ASP A 103 -44.77 -30.80 2.10
CA ASP A 103 -43.71 -31.58 2.76
C ASP A 103 -42.73 -30.64 3.48
N THR A 104 -41.99 -31.17 4.46
CA THR A 104 -41.04 -30.36 5.27
C THR A 104 -39.99 -29.68 4.40
N GLY A 105 -39.48 -30.35 3.37
CA GLY A 105 -38.54 -29.76 2.42
C GLY A 105 -39.10 -28.52 1.69
N ILE A 106 -40.39 -28.54 1.33
CA ILE A 106 -41.05 -27.40 0.66
C ILE A 106 -41.37 -26.30 1.68
N ARG A 107 -41.75 -26.65 2.91
CA ARG A 107 -41.93 -25.67 4.01
C ARG A 107 -40.64 -24.90 4.27
N LEU A 108 -39.51 -25.59 4.36
CA LEU A 108 -38.18 -24.98 4.52
C LEU A 108 -37.83 -24.09 3.32
N LEU A 109 -38.10 -24.55 2.10
CA LEU A 109 -37.92 -23.74 0.88
C LEU A 109 -38.72 -22.43 0.94
N LEU A 110 -40.01 -22.48 1.29
CA LEU A 110 -40.89 -21.31 1.38
C LEU A 110 -40.44 -20.34 2.48
N VAL A 111 -40.14 -20.85 3.68
CA VAL A 111 -39.61 -20.03 4.78
C VAL A 111 -38.29 -19.39 4.38
N GLY A 112 -37.40 -20.12 3.71
CA GLY A 112 -36.15 -19.59 3.20
C GLY A 112 -36.33 -18.48 2.17
N ILE A 113 -37.30 -18.60 1.25
CA ILE A 113 -37.64 -17.54 0.29
C ILE A 113 -38.22 -16.31 1.02
N MET A 114 -39.16 -16.51 1.95
CA MET A 114 -39.75 -15.42 2.72
C MET A 114 -38.70 -14.68 3.54
N ARG A 115 -37.78 -15.40 4.19
CA ARG A 115 -36.67 -14.79 4.94
C ARG A 115 -35.76 -13.98 4.02
N ASP A 116 -35.35 -14.55 2.89
CA ASP A 116 -34.51 -13.82 1.93
C ASP A 116 -35.17 -12.52 1.46
N ARG A 117 -36.44 -12.59 1.07
CA ARG A 117 -37.22 -11.42 0.64
C ARG A 117 -37.40 -10.39 1.76
N LEU A 118 -37.61 -10.84 2.99
CA LEU A 118 -37.70 -9.97 4.15
C LEU A 118 -36.38 -9.24 4.43
N ILE A 119 -35.25 -9.94 4.38
CA ILE A 119 -33.92 -9.34 4.57
C ILE A 119 -33.66 -8.29 3.49
N GLN A 120 -33.93 -8.62 2.22
CA GLN A 120 -33.80 -7.66 1.13
C GLN A 120 -34.72 -6.44 1.31
N PHE A 121 -35.96 -6.66 1.75
CA PHE A 121 -36.90 -5.57 2.03
C PHE A 121 -36.39 -4.65 3.13
N ILE A 122 -35.87 -5.20 4.22
CA ILE A 122 -35.28 -4.43 5.32
C ILE A 122 -34.06 -3.64 4.83
N SER A 123 -33.14 -4.27 4.09
CA SER A 123 -31.94 -3.59 3.58
C SER A 123 -32.28 -2.45 2.60
N LYS A 124 -33.28 -2.66 1.73
CA LYS A 124 -33.80 -1.65 0.80
C LYS A 124 -34.52 -0.51 1.50
N LEU A 125 -35.30 -0.82 2.52
CA LEU A 125 -35.97 0.18 3.36
C LEU A 125 -34.95 1.02 4.12
N GLN A 126 -33.93 0.38 4.71
CA GLN A 126 -32.81 1.06 5.36
C GLN A 126 -32.10 2.01 4.38
N PHE A 127 -31.77 1.54 3.18
CA PHE A 127 -31.14 2.37 2.15
C PHE A 127 -32.02 3.57 1.77
N ALA A 128 -33.32 3.36 1.53
CA ALA A 128 -34.25 4.44 1.22
C ALA A 128 -34.37 5.47 2.35
N VAL A 129 -34.43 5.01 3.61
CA VAL A 129 -34.42 5.88 4.80
C VAL A 129 -33.11 6.65 4.91
N THR A 130 -31.97 6.03 4.64
CA THR A 130 -30.68 6.72 4.65
C THR A 130 -30.63 7.83 3.59
N VAL A 131 -31.07 7.57 2.36
CA VAL A 131 -31.15 8.60 1.30
C VAL A 131 -32.07 9.76 1.73
N LEU A 132 -33.22 9.44 2.35
CA LEU A 132 -34.13 10.45 2.90
C LEU A 132 -33.46 11.30 3.98
N LEU A 133 -32.81 10.67 4.96
CA LEU A 133 -32.09 11.37 6.03
C LEU A 133 -30.93 12.22 5.49
N ALA A 134 -30.23 11.71 4.48
CA ALA A 134 -29.12 12.42 3.87
C ALA A 134 -29.60 13.67 3.10
N SER A 135 -30.73 13.57 2.39
CA SER A 135 -31.38 14.72 1.75
C SER A 135 -31.84 15.80 2.75
N TRP A 136 -32.16 15.40 3.98
CA TRP A 136 -32.57 16.31 5.05
C TRP A 136 -31.38 17.02 5.71
N MET A 137 -30.27 16.31 5.91
CA MET A 137 -29.10 16.79 6.65
C MET A 137 -28.27 17.82 5.88
N GLU A 138 -28.34 17.84 4.54
CA GLU A 138 -27.56 18.77 3.70
C GLU A 138 -27.94 20.25 3.90
N LYS A 139 -26.96 21.05 4.33
CA LYS A 139 -27.13 22.50 4.61
C LYS A 139 -27.53 23.30 3.36
N LYS A 140 -27.05 22.94 2.16
CA LYS A 140 -27.35 23.66 0.89
C LYS A 140 -28.80 23.48 0.43
N ARG A 141 -29.48 22.37 0.79
CA ARG A 141 -30.85 22.04 0.36
C ARG A 141 -31.94 22.59 1.32
N ARG A 142 -31.56 23.22 2.43
CA ARG A 142 -32.47 23.68 3.51
C ARG A 142 -33.57 24.66 3.09
N LYS A 143 -33.37 25.45 2.02
CA LYS A 143 -34.37 26.42 1.53
C LYS A 143 -35.56 25.77 0.80
N SER A 144 -35.46 24.50 0.38
CA SER A 144 -36.50 23.72 -0.31
C SER A 144 -36.94 22.48 0.50
N THR A 145 -36.61 22.43 1.79
CA THR A 145 -36.85 21.23 2.62
C THR A 145 -38.32 20.94 2.87
N THR A 146 -39.15 21.98 3.03
CA THR A 146 -40.60 21.81 3.20
C THR A 146 -41.25 21.21 1.95
N THR A 147 -40.85 21.69 0.77
CA THR A 147 -41.31 21.17 -0.53
C THR A 147 -40.81 19.74 -0.77
N LEU A 148 -39.55 19.43 -0.47
CA LEU A 148 -39.03 18.06 -0.55
C LEU A 148 -39.72 17.10 0.42
N CYS A 149 -40.06 17.55 1.63
CA CYS A 149 -40.77 16.70 2.61
C CYS A 149 -42.21 16.44 2.22
N ILE A 150 -42.92 17.44 1.71
CA ILE A 150 -44.28 17.27 1.17
C ILE A 150 -44.23 16.30 -0.02
N LEU A 151 -43.27 16.48 -0.94
CA LEU A 151 -43.02 15.56 -2.05
C LEU A 151 -42.78 14.13 -1.53
N ASN A 152 -41.88 13.94 -0.57
CA ASN A 152 -41.55 12.63 -0.03
C ASN A 152 -42.73 11.94 0.66
N ILE A 153 -43.56 12.69 1.40
CA ILE A 153 -44.77 12.13 2.04
C ILE A 153 -45.75 11.66 0.96
N VAL A 154 -46.01 12.49 -0.06
CA VAL A 154 -46.92 12.19 -1.17
C VAL A 154 -46.43 11.00 -2.01
N PHE A 155 -45.12 10.91 -2.28
CA PHE A 155 -44.54 9.82 -3.07
C PHE A 155 -44.16 8.60 -2.22
N SER A 156 -44.21 8.65 -0.89
CA SER A 156 -43.86 7.51 -0.03
C SER A 156 -44.63 6.21 -0.34
N PRO A 157 -45.95 6.19 -0.62
CA PRO A 157 -46.62 4.95 -1.00
C PRO A 157 -46.08 4.40 -2.33
N PHE A 158 -45.74 5.27 -3.29
CA PHE A 158 -45.15 4.86 -4.57
C PHE A 158 -43.73 4.30 -4.38
N VAL A 159 -42.91 4.96 -3.56
CA VAL A 159 -41.56 4.47 -3.20
C VAL A 159 -41.66 3.11 -2.51
N LEU A 160 -42.62 2.92 -1.60
CA LEU A 160 -42.82 1.63 -0.94
C LEU A 160 -43.26 0.54 -1.93
N VAL A 161 -44.14 0.85 -2.89
CA VAL A 161 -44.50 -0.08 -3.99
C VAL A 161 -43.27 -0.45 -4.82
N ILE A 162 -42.41 0.52 -5.15
CA ILE A 162 -41.16 0.30 -5.88
C ILE A 162 -40.20 -0.58 -5.07
N ILE A 163 -40.07 -0.35 -3.76
CA ILE A 163 -39.28 -1.19 -2.86
C ILE A 163 -39.83 -2.62 -2.85
N VAL A 164 -41.14 -2.81 -2.67
CA VAL A 164 -41.77 -4.14 -2.68
C VAL A 164 -41.53 -4.82 -4.03
N PHE A 165 -41.78 -4.15 -5.16
CA PHE A 165 -41.54 -4.71 -6.48
C PHE A 165 -40.07 -5.09 -6.70
N SER A 166 -39.14 -4.22 -6.29
CA SER A 166 -37.71 -4.47 -6.36
C SER A 166 -37.28 -5.64 -5.47
N THR A 167 -37.90 -5.83 -4.30
CA THR A 167 -37.66 -7.02 -3.44
C THR A 167 -38.12 -8.31 -4.08
N LEU A 168 -39.30 -8.32 -4.70
CA LEU A 168 -39.84 -9.51 -5.38
C LEU A 168 -38.89 -9.96 -6.50
N LEU A 169 -38.42 -9.00 -7.31
CA LEU A 169 -37.49 -9.24 -8.42
C LEU A 169 -36.03 -9.45 -7.98
N SER A 170 -35.70 -9.22 -6.71
CA SER A 170 -34.32 -9.23 -6.22
C SER A 170 -33.39 -8.27 -6.97
N SER A 171 -33.93 -7.20 -7.56
CA SER A 171 -33.22 -6.14 -8.28
C SER A 171 -32.68 -5.08 -7.32
N PRO A 172 -31.66 -4.29 -7.72
CA PRO A 172 -31.21 -3.13 -6.94
C PRO A 172 -32.15 -1.94 -7.07
N LEU A 173 -32.16 -1.06 -6.07
CA LEU A 173 -32.78 0.25 -6.11
C LEU A 173 -31.79 1.28 -6.69
N LEU A 174 -32.19 1.91 -7.79
CA LEU A 174 -31.43 2.98 -8.43
C LEU A 174 -31.92 4.33 -7.91
N PRO A 175 -31.14 5.04 -7.07
CA PRO A 175 -31.50 6.39 -6.66
C PRO A 175 -31.34 7.36 -7.84
N LEU A 176 -32.38 8.12 -8.18
CA LEU A 176 -32.32 9.14 -9.21
C LEU A 176 -31.82 10.46 -8.64
N PHE A 177 -30.72 10.98 -9.18
CA PHE A 177 -30.22 12.35 -8.91
C PHE A 177 -30.07 12.70 -7.42
N THR A 178 -29.71 11.74 -6.56
CA THR A 178 -29.64 11.89 -5.07
C THR A 178 -30.96 12.30 -4.41
N LEU A 179 -32.07 12.26 -5.15
CA LEU A 179 -33.41 12.44 -4.61
C LEU A 179 -33.91 11.07 -4.10
N PRO A 180 -34.84 11.04 -3.15
CA PRO A 180 -35.52 9.81 -2.69
C PRO A 180 -36.55 9.32 -3.73
N LEU A 181 -36.22 9.44 -5.01
CA LEU A 181 -36.93 8.84 -6.13
C LEU A 181 -36.10 7.64 -6.59
N PHE A 182 -36.73 6.48 -6.64
CA PHE A 182 -36.04 5.24 -6.96
C PHE A 182 -36.60 4.64 -8.24
N LEU A 183 -35.73 4.06 -9.06
CA LEU A 183 -36.12 3.14 -10.12
C LEU A 183 -35.72 1.72 -9.74
N VAL A 184 -36.45 0.76 -10.31
CA VAL A 184 -36.07 -0.64 -10.22
C VAL A 184 -34.99 -0.92 -11.24
N GLY A 185 -33.79 -1.24 -10.76
CA GLY A 185 -32.68 -1.62 -11.62
C GLY A 185 -32.86 -3.01 -12.21
N PHE A 186 -31.96 -3.38 -13.13
CA PHE A 186 -31.98 -4.72 -13.70
C PHE A 186 -31.64 -5.79 -12.66
N PRO A 187 -32.38 -6.91 -12.60
CA PRO A 187 -32.02 -8.02 -11.73
C PRO A 187 -30.65 -8.56 -12.15
N ARG A 188 -29.71 -8.58 -11.19
CA ARG A 188 -28.35 -9.10 -11.40
C ARG A 188 -28.02 -10.16 -10.35
N PRO A 189 -27.24 -11.18 -10.71
CA PRO A 189 -26.68 -12.11 -9.73
C PRO A 189 -25.91 -11.33 -8.66
N THR A 190 -26.02 -11.77 -7.41
CA THR A 190 -25.25 -11.21 -6.28
C THR A 190 -23.75 -11.46 -6.42
N GLN A 191 -23.38 -12.52 -7.15
CA GLN A 191 -22.02 -12.88 -7.53
C GLN A 191 -21.88 -12.65 -9.04
N CYS A 192 -21.40 -11.47 -9.44
CA CYS A 192 -21.06 -11.20 -10.82
C CYS A 192 -19.80 -10.35 -10.86
N TRP A 193 -18.74 -10.91 -11.41
CA TRP A 193 -17.44 -10.25 -11.55
C TRP A 193 -17.16 -10.16 -13.05
N PRO A 194 -16.78 -8.98 -13.56
CA PRO A 194 -16.50 -8.81 -14.98
C PRO A 194 -15.26 -9.63 -15.43
N GLY A 195 -14.38 -10.01 -14.50
CA GLY A 195 -13.19 -10.81 -14.74
C GLY A 195 -12.71 -11.60 -13.52
N VAL A 196 -11.48 -12.12 -13.58
CA VAL A 196 -10.87 -12.84 -12.46
C VAL A 196 -10.65 -11.87 -11.30
N VAL A 197 -11.18 -12.20 -10.13
CA VAL A 197 -11.05 -11.35 -8.93
C VAL A 197 -9.57 -11.09 -8.63
N GLY A 198 -9.20 -9.83 -8.43
CA GLY A 198 -7.84 -9.42 -8.10
C GLY A 198 -6.95 -9.09 -9.31
N THR A 199 -7.43 -9.19 -10.56
CA THR A 199 -6.62 -8.83 -11.74
C THR A 199 -6.69 -7.35 -12.13
N THR A 200 -7.67 -6.62 -11.60
CA THR A 200 -7.97 -5.24 -12.02
C THR A 200 -7.78 -4.28 -10.83
N ALA A 201 -6.58 -3.71 -10.71
CA ALA A 201 -6.25 -2.66 -9.75
C ALA A 201 -5.36 -1.59 -10.39
N CYS A 202 -5.55 -0.33 -10.01
CA CYS A 202 -4.76 0.82 -10.47
C CYS A 202 -3.50 0.94 -9.59
N VAL A 203 -2.47 0.15 -9.90
CA VAL A 203 -1.26 0.05 -9.05
C VAL A 203 -0.53 1.40 -8.98
N CYS A 204 -0.33 1.89 -7.76
CA CYS A 204 0.40 3.11 -7.46
C CYS A 204 1.56 2.86 -6.48
N THR A 205 2.23 3.93 -6.04
CA THR A 205 3.33 3.84 -5.06
C THR A 205 2.88 3.26 -3.72
N ASP A 206 1.63 3.49 -3.34
CA ASP A 206 1.10 3.11 -2.04
C ASP A 206 0.51 1.70 -1.98
N THR A 207 0.30 1.06 -3.13
CA THR A 207 -0.14 -0.34 -3.23
C THR A 207 0.74 -1.29 -2.39
N VAL A 208 2.03 -0.99 -2.22
CA VAL A 208 2.97 -1.80 -1.42
C VAL A 208 2.53 -1.98 0.03
N TYR A 209 1.89 -0.96 0.61
CA TYR A 209 1.44 -1.01 2.00
C TYR A 209 0.28 -1.98 2.21
N TYR A 210 -0.60 -2.11 1.21
CA TYR A 210 -1.67 -3.11 1.23
C TYR A 210 -1.10 -4.53 1.05
N TYR A 211 -0.09 -4.72 0.20
CA TYR A 211 0.60 -6.01 0.08
C TYR A 211 1.20 -6.48 1.42
N GLN A 212 1.82 -5.57 2.18
CA GLN A 212 2.38 -5.90 3.51
C GLN A 212 1.29 -6.20 4.54
N MET A 213 0.20 -5.42 4.55
CA MET A 213 -0.84 -5.52 5.57
C MET A 213 -1.75 -6.76 5.40
N VAL A 214 -2.03 -7.17 4.17
CA VAL A 214 -3.03 -8.22 3.87
C VAL A 214 -2.80 -9.55 4.59
N PRO A 215 -1.58 -10.11 4.68
CA PRO A 215 -1.33 -11.32 5.45
C PRO A 215 -1.76 -11.20 6.92
N SER A 216 -1.33 -10.15 7.62
CA SER A 216 -1.69 -9.93 9.03
C SER A 216 -3.20 -9.66 9.17
N LEU A 217 -3.78 -8.83 8.31
CA LEU A 217 -5.21 -8.57 8.28
C LEU A 217 -6.03 -9.85 8.07
N THR A 218 -5.57 -10.76 7.22
CA THR A 218 -6.24 -12.04 6.95
C THR A 218 -6.27 -12.92 8.21
N THR A 219 -5.17 -12.96 8.97
CA THR A 219 -5.12 -13.70 10.25
C THR A 219 -6.03 -13.09 11.32
N ALA A 220 -6.11 -11.76 11.37
CA ALA A 220 -7.01 -11.05 12.28
C ALA A 220 -8.49 -11.25 11.89
N LEU A 221 -8.80 -11.19 10.60
CA LEU A 221 -10.12 -11.48 10.05
C LEU A 221 -10.53 -12.92 10.33
N GLN A 222 -9.64 -13.90 10.15
CA GLN A 222 -9.90 -15.29 10.49
C GLN A 222 -10.33 -15.43 11.95
N SER A 223 -9.57 -14.82 12.86
CA SER A 223 -9.86 -14.84 14.30
C SER A 223 -11.23 -14.19 14.60
N ALA A 224 -11.53 -13.06 13.96
CA ALA A 224 -12.81 -12.35 14.10
C ALA A 224 -14.01 -13.15 13.54
N MET A 225 -13.84 -13.79 12.38
CA MET A 225 -14.87 -14.65 11.77
C MET A 225 -15.14 -15.88 12.65
N VAL A 226 -14.10 -16.53 13.16
CA VAL A 226 -14.21 -17.68 14.08
C VAL A 226 -14.87 -17.28 15.39
N ALA A 227 -14.55 -16.08 15.92
CA ALA A 227 -15.20 -15.54 17.11
C ALA A 227 -16.69 -15.19 16.87
N GLY A 228 -17.09 -14.95 15.62
CA GLY A 228 -18.40 -14.47 15.25
C GLY A 228 -18.60 -12.96 15.44
N SER A 229 -17.51 -12.17 15.57
CA SER A 229 -17.61 -10.72 15.82
C SER A 229 -18.06 -9.92 14.60
N LEU A 230 -17.93 -10.47 13.39
CA LEU A 230 -18.42 -9.88 12.13
C LEU A 230 -19.90 -10.18 11.84
N GLY A 231 -20.58 -10.87 12.76
CA GLY A 231 -21.96 -11.32 12.62
C GLY A 231 -22.13 -12.39 11.54
N LEU A 232 -23.33 -12.44 10.94
CA LEU A 232 -23.64 -13.39 9.87
C LEU A 232 -22.92 -12.98 8.57
N LEU A 233 -22.04 -13.86 8.09
CA LEU A 233 -21.32 -13.72 6.83
C LEU A 233 -22.21 -14.22 5.69
N LEU A 234 -22.56 -13.32 4.78
CA LEU A 234 -23.34 -13.66 3.59
C LEU A 234 -22.52 -13.33 2.33
N PRO A 235 -22.51 -14.20 1.31
CA PRO A 235 -21.91 -13.87 0.01
C PRO A 235 -22.47 -12.56 -0.55
N GLY A 236 -21.60 -11.70 -1.06
CA GLY A 236 -21.94 -10.35 -1.51
C GLY A 236 -22.05 -9.30 -0.39
N SER A 237 -21.71 -9.64 0.86
CA SER A 237 -21.56 -8.64 1.92
C SER A 237 -20.27 -7.85 1.76
N HIS A 238 -20.33 -6.57 2.14
CA HIS A 238 -19.21 -5.64 2.09
C HIS A 238 -18.89 -5.12 3.49
N TYR A 239 -17.60 -5.01 3.78
CA TYR A 239 -17.08 -4.44 5.01
C TYR A 239 -16.06 -3.36 4.67
N LEU A 240 -16.01 -2.33 5.49
CA LEU A 240 -15.08 -1.23 5.38
C LEU A 240 -14.19 -1.21 6.63
N GLY A 241 -12.88 -1.37 6.41
CA GLY A 241 -11.84 -1.19 7.39
C GLY A 241 -11.22 0.20 7.28
N ARG A 242 -10.91 0.81 8.43
CA ARG A 242 -10.33 2.15 8.52
C ARG A 242 -9.16 2.15 9.50
N PHE A 243 -8.06 2.76 9.08
CA PHE A 243 -6.91 3.06 9.94
C PHE A 243 -6.15 4.28 9.38
N GLN A 244 -5.92 5.33 10.19
CA GLN A 244 -5.18 6.56 9.84
C GLN A 244 -5.57 7.23 8.52
N ASP A 245 -4.93 6.92 7.41
CA ASP A 245 -5.20 7.41 6.05
C ASP A 245 -5.61 6.28 5.09
N ARG A 246 -5.66 5.04 5.59
CA ARG A 246 -5.95 3.82 4.83
C ARG A 246 -7.40 3.43 4.96
N LEU A 247 -7.96 3.04 3.82
CA LEU A 247 -9.29 2.49 3.69
C LEU A 247 -9.23 1.14 2.99
N ILE A 248 -9.85 0.16 3.63
CA ILE A 248 -9.74 -1.24 3.26
C ILE A 248 -11.15 -1.74 2.97
N TRP A 249 -11.40 -2.11 1.72
CA TRP A 249 -12.67 -2.68 1.34
C TRP A 249 -12.59 -4.20 1.33
N ILE A 250 -13.43 -4.87 2.10
CA ILE A 250 -13.44 -6.33 2.21
C ILE A 250 -14.77 -6.84 1.68
N MET A 251 -14.71 -7.74 0.70
CA MET A 251 -15.88 -8.34 0.09
C MET A 251 -15.91 -9.85 0.32
N ILE A 252 -17.05 -10.36 0.77
CA ILE A 252 -17.28 -11.81 0.91
C ILE A 252 -17.68 -12.37 -0.44
N LEU A 253 -16.80 -13.15 -1.07
CA LEU A 253 -17.05 -13.78 -2.37
C LEU A 253 -17.94 -15.01 -2.19
N GLU A 254 -17.51 -15.89 -1.30
CA GLU A 254 -18.15 -17.18 -1.04
C GLU A 254 -18.04 -17.53 0.44
N HIS A 255 -19.03 -18.27 0.93
CA HIS A 255 -19.03 -18.81 2.28
C HIS A 255 -19.56 -20.24 2.23
N GLY A 256 -18.86 -21.14 2.90
CA GLY A 256 -19.27 -22.52 3.10
C GLY A 256 -19.03 -22.96 4.53
N TYR A 257 -19.27 -24.24 4.80
CA TYR A 257 -19.26 -24.82 6.15
C TYR A 257 -18.02 -24.48 7.00
N THR A 258 -16.82 -24.60 6.43
CA THR A 258 -15.53 -24.40 7.14
C THR A 258 -14.62 -23.39 6.45
N TYR A 259 -15.13 -22.67 5.45
CA TYR A 259 -14.32 -21.71 4.71
C TYR A 259 -15.10 -20.45 4.35
N CYS A 260 -14.35 -19.35 4.22
CA CYS A 260 -14.82 -18.09 3.70
C CYS A 260 -13.82 -17.61 2.65
N CYS A 261 -14.29 -17.31 1.44
CA CYS A 261 -13.47 -16.72 0.41
C CYS A 261 -13.71 -15.22 0.37
N ILE A 262 -12.66 -14.42 0.51
CA ILE A 262 -12.75 -12.96 0.51
C ILE A 262 -11.87 -12.31 -0.56
N ASN A 263 -12.23 -11.09 -0.93
CA ASN A 263 -11.40 -10.16 -1.69
C ASN A 263 -11.15 -8.91 -0.84
N ILE A 264 -9.90 -8.49 -0.77
CA ILE A 264 -9.48 -7.29 -0.05
C ILE A 264 -9.02 -6.28 -1.09
N LYS A 265 -9.60 -5.09 -1.08
CA LYS A 265 -9.18 -3.97 -1.91
C LYS A 265 -8.66 -2.84 -1.04
N GLY A 266 -7.62 -2.17 -1.54
CA GLY A 266 -7.12 -0.92 -0.96
C GLY A 266 -7.64 0.25 -1.75
N LEU A 267 -8.14 1.26 -1.04
CA LEU A 267 -8.53 2.54 -1.63
C LEU A 267 -7.33 3.50 -1.59
N GLU A 268 -7.32 4.48 -2.48
CA GLU A 268 -6.25 5.46 -2.60
C GLU A 268 -6.10 6.28 -1.31
N LEU A 269 -4.86 6.58 -0.90
CA LEU A 269 -4.59 7.38 0.30
C LEU A 269 -4.61 8.88 0.02
N GLN A 270 -4.35 9.29 -1.23
CA GLN A 270 -4.40 10.68 -1.65
C GLN A 270 -5.79 10.99 -2.21
N GLU A 271 -6.66 11.41 -1.31
CA GLU A 271 -8.08 11.54 -1.55
C GLU A 271 -8.45 12.97 -2.01
N THR A 272 -9.40 13.10 -2.94
CA THR A 272 -10.02 14.40 -3.22
C THR A 272 -10.78 14.88 -1.97
N SER A 273 -11.02 16.20 -1.86
CA SER A 273 -11.74 16.80 -0.72
C SER A 273 -13.08 16.12 -0.39
N CYS A 274 -13.74 15.54 -1.40
CA CYS A 274 -14.98 14.81 -1.24
C CYS A 274 -14.79 13.41 -0.63
N HIS A 275 -13.69 12.71 -0.95
CA HIS A 275 -13.35 11.44 -0.30
C HIS A 275 -12.95 11.69 1.16
N THR A 276 -12.18 12.75 1.43
CA THR A 276 -11.82 13.14 2.81
C THR A 276 -13.06 13.42 3.66
N ALA A 277 -14.08 14.06 3.10
CA ALA A 277 -15.35 14.29 3.80
C ALA A 277 -16.10 12.98 4.14
N GLU A 278 -16.03 11.98 3.27
CA GLU A 278 -16.61 10.65 3.53
C GLU A 278 -15.76 9.86 4.54
N ALA A 279 -14.44 9.92 4.44
CA ALA A 279 -13.51 9.30 5.39
C ALA A 279 -13.67 9.88 6.81
N LEU A 280 -13.77 11.20 6.95
CA LEU A 280 -14.07 11.85 8.23
C LEU A 280 -15.40 11.37 8.81
N ARG A 281 -16.40 11.13 7.96
CA ARG A 281 -17.68 10.61 8.41
C ARG A 281 -17.59 9.16 8.89
N VAL A 282 -16.70 8.34 8.29
CA VAL A 282 -16.38 7.00 8.78
C VAL A 282 -15.72 7.09 10.15
N ASP A 283 -14.76 8.00 10.32
CA ASP A 283 -14.05 8.23 11.58
C ASP A 283 -15.04 8.64 12.70
N GLU A 284 -15.93 9.62 12.45
CA GLU A 284 -16.97 10.00 13.41
C GLU A 284 -17.86 8.84 13.87
N VAL A 285 -18.17 7.91 12.96
CA VAL A 285 -19.04 6.75 13.22
C VAL A 285 -18.31 5.70 14.05
N PHE A 286 -17.00 5.54 13.83
CA PHE A 286 -16.19 4.61 14.60
C PHE A 286 -15.79 5.18 15.96
N GLU A 287 -15.39 6.45 16.06
CA GLU A 287 -15.15 7.13 17.35
C GLU A 287 -16.40 7.06 18.24
N GLY A 288 -17.58 7.35 17.67
CA GLY A 288 -18.85 7.25 18.37
C GLY A 288 -19.21 5.84 18.86
N ALA A 289 -18.65 4.79 18.25
CA ALA A 289 -18.93 3.40 18.60
C ALA A 289 -17.87 2.76 19.51
N PHE A 290 -16.59 3.07 19.31
CA PHE A 290 -15.48 2.39 19.99
C PHE A 290 -14.84 3.21 21.11
N GLU A 291 -14.92 4.55 21.10
CA GLU A 291 -14.26 5.40 22.11
C GLU A 291 -15.19 5.87 23.23
N GLN A 292 -16.50 6.03 22.97
CA GLN A 292 -17.48 6.49 23.98
C GLN A 292 -17.89 5.41 25.01
N GLU A 293 -17.23 4.25 25.05
CA GLU A 293 -17.59 3.10 25.88
C GLU A 293 -17.34 3.30 27.39
N GLU A 294 -16.64 4.35 27.84
CA GLU A 294 -16.45 4.58 29.28
C GLU A 294 -17.75 4.98 30.02
N TYR A 295 -18.82 5.37 29.31
CA TYR A 295 -20.09 5.82 29.93
C TYR A 295 -21.38 5.20 29.33
N ALA A 296 -21.27 4.21 28.44
CA ALA A 296 -22.45 3.67 27.76
C ALA A 296 -23.28 2.75 28.68
N ARG A 297 -24.51 3.19 28.99
CA ARG A 297 -25.56 2.35 29.60
C ARG A 297 -25.76 1.08 28.77
N ILE A 298 -26.00 -0.04 29.46
CA ILE A 298 -26.42 -1.33 28.88
C ILE A 298 -27.59 -1.04 27.91
N CYS A 299 -27.35 -1.19 26.59
CA CYS A 299 -28.27 -0.88 25.47
C CYS A 299 -28.42 0.60 25.04
N SER A 300 -27.34 1.25 24.59
CA SER A 300 -27.46 2.48 23.79
C SER A 300 -27.88 2.17 22.35
N ILE A 301 -28.90 2.86 21.84
CA ILE A 301 -29.29 2.82 20.42
C ILE A 301 -28.17 3.43 19.58
N ASN A 302 -27.84 2.81 18.44
CA ASN A 302 -26.84 3.33 17.52
C ASN A 302 -27.23 4.76 17.07
N LYS A 303 -26.43 5.76 17.49
CA LYS A 303 -26.61 7.17 17.13
C LYS A 303 -26.53 7.42 15.62
N HIS A 304 -25.89 6.51 14.89
CA HIS A 304 -25.69 6.55 13.44
C HIS A 304 -26.56 5.53 12.70
N PHE A 305 -27.75 5.18 13.22
CA PHE A 305 -28.69 4.25 12.54
C PHE A 305 -29.02 4.65 11.09
N GLY A 306 -29.00 5.94 10.78
CA GLY A 306 -29.22 6.44 9.43
C GLY A 306 -28.03 6.30 8.48
N ASN A 307 -26.88 5.79 8.91
CA ASN A 307 -25.69 5.64 8.08
C ASN A 307 -25.68 4.28 7.36
N VAL A 308 -25.06 4.22 6.17
CA VAL A 308 -24.84 2.95 5.44
C VAL A 308 -23.87 2.02 6.19
N LEU A 309 -22.96 2.58 6.97
CA LEU A 309 -21.94 1.85 7.73
C LEU A 309 -22.42 1.51 9.14
N THR A 310 -22.38 0.24 9.50
CA THR A 310 -22.63 -0.28 10.85
C THR A 310 -21.32 -0.80 11.47
N PRO A 311 -20.79 -0.16 12.52
CA PRO A 311 -19.59 -0.65 13.22
C PRO A 311 -19.76 -2.10 13.71
N CYS A 312 -18.72 -2.91 13.56
CA CYS A 312 -18.76 -4.34 13.90
C CYS A 312 -17.70 -4.70 14.94
N THR A 313 -16.43 -4.48 14.62
CA THR A 313 -15.32 -4.94 15.46
C THR A 313 -14.04 -4.15 15.15
N VAL A 314 -13.01 -4.40 15.94
CA VAL A 314 -11.68 -3.84 15.76
C VAL A 314 -10.70 -5.00 15.60
N LEU A 315 -9.72 -4.89 14.72
CA LEU A 315 -8.79 -5.95 14.37
C LEU A 315 -7.35 -5.52 14.69
N PRO A 316 -6.60 -6.25 15.53
CA PRO A 316 -5.17 -6.00 15.69
C PRO A 316 -4.44 -6.48 14.43
N VAL A 317 -3.77 -5.57 13.75
CA VAL A 317 -3.08 -5.83 12.48
C VAL A 317 -1.69 -5.21 12.52
N LYS A 318 -0.68 -5.96 12.09
CA LYS A 318 0.69 -5.48 11.99
C LYS A 318 0.83 -4.61 10.74
N LEU A 319 1.03 -3.30 10.93
CA LEU A 319 1.06 -2.32 9.85
C LEU A 319 1.96 -1.13 10.21
N TYR A 320 2.30 -0.34 9.19
CA TYR A 320 3.10 0.88 9.35
C TYR A 320 2.22 2.08 9.73
N SER A 321 2.52 2.72 10.86
CA SER A 321 2.03 4.06 11.17
C SER A 321 2.80 5.10 10.37
N ASP A 322 2.13 6.08 9.78
CA ASP A 322 2.77 7.15 9.01
C ASP A 322 2.82 8.46 9.81
N ALA A 323 4.03 8.94 10.11
CA ALA A 323 4.25 10.20 10.79
C ALA A 323 5.00 11.18 9.87
N LYS A 324 4.40 12.33 9.61
CA LYS A 324 5.00 13.45 8.86
C LYS A 324 5.39 14.56 9.83
N ASN A 325 6.69 14.84 9.90
CA ASN A 325 7.24 15.91 10.73
C ASN A 325 7.71 17.07 9.86
N VAL A 326 7.42 18.30 10.28
CA VAL A 326 8.02 19.49 9.68
C VAL A 326 9.43 19.66 10.24
N LEU A 327 10.42 19.82 9.35
CA LEU A 327 11.84 19.89 9.70
C LEU A 327 12.38 21.33 9.70
N SER A 328 11.50 22.32 9.56
CA SER A 328 11.83 23.75 9.69
C SER A 328 12.46 24.03 11.05
N GLY A 329 13.60 24.74 11.05
CA GLY A 329 14.38 25.00 12.26
C GLY A 329 15.27 23.84 12.72
N ILE A 330 15.16 22.64 12.12
CA ILE A 330 16.13 21.56 12.30
C ILE A 330 17.17 21.61 11.17
N ILE A 331 16.71 21.51 9.90
CA ILE A 331 17.60 21.53 8.72
C ILE A 331 18.12 22.95 8.45
N ASP A 332 17.38 23.98 8.85
CA ASP A 332 17.74 25.38 8.60
C ASP A 332 18.65 25.97 9.69
N SER A 333 18.85 25.26 10.81
CA SER A 333 19.62 25.77 11.95
C SER A 333 21.13 25.70 11.68
N HIS A 334 21.82 26.83 11.81
CA HIS A 334 23.27 26.93 11.61
C HIS A 334 24.07 26.02 12.55
N ASP A 335 23.63 25.84 13.79
CA ASP A 335 24.33 24.98 14.76
C ASP A 335 24.26 23.51 14.33
N ASN A 336 23.08 23.06 13.90
CA ASN A 336 22.87 21.69 13.39
C ASN A 336 23.66 21.46 12.10
N LEU A 337 23.70 22.44 11.19
CA LEU A 337 24.46 22.35 9.95
C LEU A 337 25.99 22.28 10.18
N ARG A 338 26.49 23.00 11.19
CA ARG A 338 27.90 22.92 11.58
C ARG A 338 28.23 21.54 12.15
N GLU A 339 27.39 21.00 13.03
CA GLU A 339 27.56 19.64 13.55
C GLU A 339 27.46 18.58 12.46
N PHE A 340 26.50 18.73 11.53
CA PHE A 340 26.27 17.82 10.41
C PHE A 340 27.55 17.56 9.61
N LYS A 341 28.34 18.62 9.32
CA LYS A 341 29.61 18.49 8.59
C LYS A 341 30.59 17.57 9.32
N GLY A 342 30.74 17.74 10.64
CA GLY A 342 31.63 16.92 11.46
C GLY A 342 31.12 15.47 11.60
N ASP A 343 29.82 15.31 11.76
CA ASP A 343 29.19 13.99 11.83
C ASP A 343 29.29 13.22 10.51
N LEU A 344 29.16 13.90 9.37
CA LEU A 344 29.26 13.26 8.05
C LEU A 344 30.61 12.54 7.89
N VAL A 345 31.70 13.17 8.30
CA VAL A 345 33.04 12.56 8.24
C VAL A 345 33.10 11.32 9.14
N LYS A 346 32.55 11.39 10.36
CA LYS A 346 32.49 10.25 11.28
C LYS A 346 31.67 9.08 10.70
N VAL A 347 30.50 9.38 10.12
CA VAL A 347 29.63 8.37 9.51
C VAL A 347 30.27 7.75 8.27
N LEU A 348 30.92 8.54 7.41
CA LEU A 348 31.67 8.03 6.25
C LEU A 348 32.78 7.07 6.68
N VAL A 349 33.57 7.43 7.70
CA VAL A 349 34.59 6.55 8.28
C VAL A 349 33.97 5.23 8.73
N TRP A 350 32.87 5.28 9.50
CA TRP A 350 32.22 4.09 10.01
C TRP A 350 31.69 3.17 8.90
N ILE A 351 31.01 3.73 7.88
CA ILE A 351 30.46 2.96 6.76
C ILE A 351 31.58 2.31 5.93
N LEU A 352 32.64 3.05 5.59
CA LEU A 352 33.74 2.51 4.77
C LEU A 352 34.52 1.42 5.51
N VAL A 353 34.77 1.60 6.81
CA VAL A 353 35.45 0.59 7.63
C VAL A 353 34.60 -0.68 7.76
N GLN A 354 33.28 -0.54 7.99
CA GLN A 354 32.36 -1.69 8.02
C GLN A 354 32.25 -2.40 6.66
N TYR A 355 32.22 -1.65 5.56
CA TYR A 355 32.22 -2.23 4.22
C TYR A 355 33.48 -3.07 3.98
N CYS A 356 34.67 -2.53 4.29
CA CYS A 356 35.94 -3.26 4.11
C CYS A 356 35.98 -4.52 4.99
N SER A 357 35.52 -4.42 6.24
CA SER A 357 35.41 -5.56 7.16
C SER A 357 34.46 -6.66 6.65
N ARG A 358 33.32 -6.31 6.07
CA ARG A 358 32.39 -7.29 5.49
C ARG A 358 32.96 -7.93 4.22
N ARG A 359 33.66 -7.14 3.40
CA ARG A 359 34.29 -7.61 2.18
C ARG A 359 35.40 -8.63 2.46
N SER A 360 36.27 -8.38 3.42
CA SER A 360 37.34 -9.31 3.80
C SER A 360 36.80 -10.64 4.31
N ASN A 361 35.75 -10.61 5.15
CA ASN A 361 35.08 -11.82 5.62
C ASN A 361 34.51 -12.66 4.47
N MET A 362 33.96 -12.02 3.43
CA MET A 362 33.44 -12.73 2.27
C MET A 362 34.57 -13.36 1.44
N GLN A 363 35.69 -12.65 1.28
CA GLN A 363 36.85 -13.12 0.52
C GLN A 363 37.57 -14.28 1.23
N GLU A 364 37.74 -14.21 2.56
CA GLU A 364 38.29 -15.32 3.35
C GLU A 364 37.42 -16.59 3.32
N ASN A 365 36.09 -16.45 3.28
CA ASN A 365 35.18 -17.60 3.21
C ASN A 365 35.24 -18.29 1.83
N VAL A 366 35.42 -17.52 0.76
CA VAL A 366 35.64 -18.06 -0.59
C VAL A 366 36.98 -18.80 -0.66
N ASP A 367 38.06 -18.20 -0.16
CA ASP A 367 39.40 -18.82 -0.16
C ASP A 367 39.48 -20.10 0.70
N LYS A 368 38.73 -20.17 1.81
CA LYS A 368 38.61 -21.38 2.64
C LYS A 368 37.78 -22.48 1.96
N THR A 369 36.85 -22.12 1.09
CA THR A 369 36.00 -23.07 0.33
C THR A 369 36.74 -23.60 -0.90
N GLU A 370 37.52 -22.77 -1.60
CA GLU A 370 38.36 -23.19 -2.72
C GLU A 370 39.55 -24.08 -2.29
N ASN A 371 40.17 -23.82 -1.13
CA ASN A 371 41.27 -24.64 -0.64
C ASN A 371 40.86 -26.04 -0.12
N LYS A 372 39.56 -26.31 0.07
CA LYS A 372 39.03 -27.66 0.37
C LYS A 372 38.58 -28.43 -0.87
N GLY A 373 38.66 -27.84 -2.07
CA GLY A 373 38.05 -28.34 -3.29
C GLY A 373 38.99 -28.56 -4.47
N LYS A 374 40.23 -29.05 -4.28
CA LYS A 374 40.98 -29.62 -5.41
C LYS A 374 40.52 -31.06 -5.67
N GLY A 375 39.42 -31.19 -6.40
CA GLY A 375 39.01 -32.46 -6.99
C GLY A 375 37.51 -32.62 -7.26
N SER A 376 36.89 -31.78 -8.10
CA SER A 376 35.85 -32.19 -9.07
C SER A 376 35.25 -30.97 -9.76
N LEU A 377 35.26 -30.97 -11.10
CA LEU A 377 34.41 -30.13 -11.93
C LEU A 377 32.94 -30.36 -11.56
N ILE A 378 32.29 -29.35 -10.97
CA ILE A 378 30.85 -29.24 -10.90
C ILE A 378 30.47 -27.84 -11.36
N ILE A 379 29.71 -27.82 -12.44
CA ILE A 379 29.09 -26.66 -13.08
C ILE A 379 28.00 -26.13 -12.15
N LEU A 380 28.04 -24.84 -11.80
CA LEU A 380 26.93 -24.07 -11.26
C LEU A 380 26.58 -22.94 -12.26
N PRO A 381 25.32 -22.47 -12.28
CA PRO A 381 24.66 -21.97 -13.48
C PRO A 381 25.13 -20.56 -13.84
N ALA A 382 25.15 -20.29 -15.14
CA ALA A 382 25.39 -18.97 -15.70
C ALA A 382 24.45 -17.93 -15.05
N LEU A 383 25.04 -16.98 -14.32
CA LEU A 383 24.37 -15.72 -14.03
C LEU A 383 24.33 -14.96 -15.37
N ASN A 384 23.16 -14.94 -15.99
CA ASN A 384 22.94 -14.38 -17.30
C ASN A 384 23.49 -12.94 -17.41
N THR A 385 24.32 -12.80 -18.43
CA THR A 385 24.57 -11.62 -19.27
C THR A 385 23.56 -10.48 -19.12
N SER A 386 24.12 -9.28 -19.01
CA SER A 386 23.46 -8.02 -19.36
C SER A 386 22.81 -8.11 -20.74
N PRO A 387 21.64 -7.47 -20.95
CA PRO A 387 21.25 -7.07 -22.28
C PRO A 387 22.18 -5.93 -22.73
N GLN A 388 22.89 -6.15 -23.83
CA GLN A 388 23.42 -5.07 -24.64
C GLN A 388 22.26 -4.17 -25.08
N THR A 389 22.29 -2.89 -24.72
CA THR A 389 21.50 -1.89 -25.40
C THR A 389 22.31 -1.41 -26.60
N GLN A 390 21.92 -1.88 -27.78
CA GLN A 390 22.28 -1.23 -29.04
C GLN A 390 21.61 0.14 -29.07
N PHE A 391 22.40 1.17 -29.35
CA PHE A 391 21.89 2.43 -29.88
C PHE A 391 21.37 2.21 -31.30
N PRO A 392 20.22 2.80 -31.67
CA PRO A 392 20.04 3.38 -32.97
C PRO A 392 19.96 4.90 -32.84
N ASP A 393 20.94 5.59 -33.43
CA ASP A 393 20.76 6.96 -33.90
C ASP A 393 19.71 6.95 -35.02
N ASP A 394 18.67 7.76 -34.88
CA ASP A 394 18.29 8.74 -35.91
C ASP A 394 17.17 9.67 -35.38
N THR A 395 17.57 10.91 -35.13
CA THR A 395 16.95 12.18 -35.57
C THR A 395 15.50 12.10 -36.10
N ASP A 396 14.52 12.63 -35.36
CA ASP A 396 13.81 13.85 -35.76
C ASP A 396 12.63 14.24 -34.82
N SER A 397 12.47 15.56 -34.70
CA SER A 397 11.33 16.33 -34.19
C SER A 397 11.15 16.51 -32.67
N LEU A 398 11.65 17.65 -32.21
CA LEU A 398 11.22 18.37 -31.01
C LEU A 398 9.69 18.52 -30.98
N ASN A 399 9.05 17.93 -29.96
CA ASN A 399 7.81 18.43 -29.38
C ASN A 399 7.91 18.27 -27.86
N SER A 400 7.78 19.39 -27.16
CA SER A 400 7.82 19.48 -25.70
C SER A 400 6.58 18.83 -25.09
N GLU A 401 6.76 17.70 -24.42
CA GLU A 401 5.77 17.14 -23.50
C GLU A 401 6.16 17.45 -22.05
N THR A 402 5.11 17.70 -21.28
CA THR A 402 4.99 18.40 -20.02
C THR A 402 5.61 17.68 -18.82
N LEU A 403 6.28 18.45 -17.95
CA LEU A 403 6.61 18.06 -16.58
C LEU A 403 5.32 17.92 -15.75
N ASP A 404 5.02 16.73 -15.26
CA ASP A 404 4.11 16.55 -14.11
C ASP A 404 4.97 16.52 -12.84
N ASP A 405 5.18 17.71 -12.30
CA ASP A 405 5.73 17.97 -10.97
C ASP A 405 4.57 18.45 -10.07
N TRP A 406 4.64 18.11 -8.80
CA TRP A 406 3.64 18.40 -7.76
C TRP A 406 2.99 19.79 -7.88
N SER A 407 1.70 19.84 -8.23
CA SER A 407 0.88 21.05 -8.11
C SER A 407 -0.62 20.70 -8.11
N ASP A 408 -1.34 21.22 -7.12
CA ASP A 408 -2.79 21.47 -7.21
C ASP A 408 -2.99 22.96 -6.89
N ASP A 409 -3.32 23.74 -7.92
CA ASP A 409 -3.95 25.06 -7.79
C ASP A 409 -5.46 24.89 -8.00
N ILE A 410 -6.26 25.65 -7.24
CA ILE A 410 -7.43 26.45 -7.67
C ILE A 410 -8.18 26.87 -6.40
N PHE A 411 -8.12 28.16 -6.04
CA PHE A 411 -9.25 29.05 -5.75
C PHE A 411 -8.72 30.44 -5.35
N ASP A 412 -9.09 31.47 -6.11
CA ASP A 412 -9.42 32.81 -5.60
C ASP A 412 -10.31 33.56 -6.60
N ASP A 413 -11.32 34.26 -6.06
CA ASP A 413 -12.42 34.94 -6.75
C ASP A 413 -12.14 36.42 -7.11
N GLU A 414 -12.60 36.82 -8.31
CA GLU A 414 -13.10 38.15 -8.79
C GLU A 414 -12.17 39.39 -9.00
N PRO A 415 -12.54 40.44 -9.81
CA PRO A 415 -13.61 40.59 -10.84
C PRO A 415 -13.19 41.24 -12.21
N ILE A 416 -13.97 40.91 -13.25
CA ILE A 416 -14.41 41.67 -14.46
C ILE A 416 -13.51 42.79 -15.08
N THR A 417 -13.05 42.59 -16.32
CA THR A 417 -13.22 43.59 -17.42
C THR A 417 -13.13 43.01 -18.83
N LYS A 418 -13.99 43.52 -19.72
CA LYS A 418 -14.26 43.06 -21.11
C LYS A 418 -13.17 43.42 -22.12
N LYS A 419 -12.91 42.51 -23.08
CA LYS A 419 -12.65 42.67 -24.55
C LYS A 419 -11.92 41.40 -25.01
N GLY A 420 -12.08 40.79 -26.17
CA GLY A 420 -12.92 40.91 -27.35
C GLY A 420 -12.55 39.70 -28.23
N LYS A 421 -13.52 39.14 -28.95
CA LYS A 421 -13.43 37.90 -29.74
C LYS A 421 -12.40 37.97 -30.87
N GLU A 422 -11.71 36.86 -31.15
CA GLU A 422 -11.47 36.38 -32.51
C GLU A 422 -11.45 34.84 -32.54
N LYS A 423 -12.15 34.27 -33.53
CA LYS A 423 -12.34 32.82 -33.78
C LYS A 423 -11.22 32.28 -34.66
N LYS A 424 -10.84 31.01 -34.47
CA LYS A 424 -10.52 30.08 -35.57
C LYS A 424 -10.80 28.63 -35.17
N ASP A 425 -11.60 27.98 -36.01
CA ASP A 425 -11.97 26.56 -35.97
C ASP A 425 -10.76 25.64 -36.19
N GLN A 426 -10.69 24.52 -35.48
CA GLN A 426 -10.01 23.31 -35.96
C GLN A 426 -10.80 22.05 -35.60
N LEU A 427 -10.79 21.14 -36.57
CA LEU A 427 -11.67 19.99 -36.80
C LEU A 427 -11.01 18.70 -36.30
N LYS A 428 -11.84 17.78 -35.80
CA LYS A 428 -11.52 16.42 -35.32
C LYS A 428 -10.71 15.56 -36.31
N ILE A 429 -9.78 14.75 -35.79
CA ILE A 429 -9.38 13.45 -36.37
C ILE A 429 -9.38 12.38 -35.27
N LEU A 430 -10.16 11.33 -35.51
CA LEU A 430 -10.31 10.09 -34.74
C LEU A 430 -9.15 9.14 -35.07
N GLN A 431 -8.60 8.43 -34.08
CA GLN A 431 -7.89 7.16 -34.33
C GLN A 431 -8.39 6.09 -33.36
N GLY A 432 -8.86 4.98 -33.95
CA GLY A 432 -9.63 3.92 -33.31
C GLY A 432 -8.79 2.80 -32.70
N ILE A 433 -9.33 2.24 -31.63
CA ILE A 433 -8.82 1.08 -30.90
C ILE A 433 -9.50 -0.18 -31.48
N ASN A 434 -8.72 -1.09 -32.06
CA ASN A 434 -9.19 -2.38 -32.53
C ASN A 434 -9.13 -3.42 -31.39
N LEU A 435 -10.29 -3.98 -31.03
CA LEU A 435 -10.43 -5.17 -30.19
C LEU A 435 -10.71 -6.40 -31.09
N PRO A 436 -10.04 -7.55 -30.90
CA PRO A 436 -10.26 -8.72 -31.75
C PRO A 436 -11.46 -9.56 -31.26
N ILE A 437 -12.32 -9.95 -32.21
CA ILE A 437 -13.40 -10.93 -32.03
C ILE A 437 -12.89 -12.33 -32.46
N PRO A 438 -13.33 -13.45 -31.83
CA PRO A 438 -12.82 -14.79 -32.09
C PRO A 438 -13.35 -15.40 -33.40
N GLY A 439 -12.47 -16.11 -34.13
CA GLY A 439 -12.86 -16.97 -35.25
C GLY A 439 -12.46 -16.44 -36.63
N SER A 440 -11.17 -16.46 -36.95
CA SER A 440 -10.71 -16.62 -38.33
C SER A 440 -9.37 -17.34 -38.36
N VAL A 441 -9.25 -18.31 -39.27
CA VAL A 441 -8.15 -19.26 -39.38
C VAL A 441 -7.19 -18.81 -40.48
N GLU A 442 -5.90 -18.99 -40.20
CA GLU A 442 -4.67 -18.91 -41.00
C GLU A 442 -4.73 -19.00 -42.54
N SER A 443 -3.78 -18.28 -43.18
CA SER A 443 -2.94 -18.90 -44.22
C SER A 443 -1.53 -18.30 -44.33
N GLN A 444 -0.58 -19.19 -44.10
CA GLN A 444 0.87 -19.22 -44.24
C GLN A 444 1.41 -18.88 -45.67
N ARG A 445 2.62 -18.29 -45.80
CA ARG A 445 3.84 -18.80 -46.53
C ARG A 445 4.71 -17.82 -47.39
N ILE A 446 6.03 -17.92 -47.14
CA ILE A 446 7.22 -18.10 -48.04
C ILE A 446 8.01 -16.89 -48.59
N ASP A 447 9.24 -16.76 -48.04
CA ASP A 447 10.62 -16.55 -48.57
C ASP A 447 10.88 -16.19 -50.05
N ASP A 448 11.88 -15.32 -50.36
CA ASP A 448 13.34 -15.64 -50.47
C ASP A 448 14.17 -14.66 -51.37
N HIS A 449 15.51 -14.59 -51.10
CA HIS A 449 16.67 -14.15 -51.96
C HIS A 449 16.95 -12.64 -52.28
N SER A 450 18.16 -12.10 -52.58
CA SER A 450 19.62 -12.37 -52.36
C SER A 450 20.51 -11.28 -53.05
N VAL A 451 21.60 -10.82 -52.40
CA VAL A 451 22.98 -10.40 -52.88
C VAL A 451 23.25 -9.48 -54.12
N GLY A 452 24.07 -8.40 -53.96
CA GLY A 452 25.10 -7.99 -54.97
C GLY A 452 25.57 -6.51 -55.17
N LYS A 453 26.73 -6.14 -54.59
CA LYS A 453 27.88 -5.25 -55.04
C LYS A 453 27.75 -3.79 -55.63
N VAL A 454 28.30 -2.84 -54.84
CA VAL A 454 29.20 -1.65 -55.03
C VAL A 454 29.68 -1.22 -56.46
N PRO A 455 29.79 0.11 -56.77
CA PRO A 455 31.11 0.80 -56.81
C PRO A 455 31.19 2.24 -56.24
N LYS A 456 32.39 2.60 -55.78
CA LYS A 456 32.92 3.91 -55.30
C LYS A 456 33.15 4.94 -56.44
N ASN A 457 33.02 6.26 -56.19
CA ASN A 457 34.15 7.19 -55.96
C ASN A 457 33.76 8.70 -55.92
N SER A 458 34.37 9.39 -54.94
CA SER A 458 34.92 10.76 -54.93
C SER A 458 34.03 11.97 -55.29
N LEU A 459 33.91 12.94 -54.37
CA LEU A 459 34.72 14.18 -54.38
C LEU A 459 34.29 15.21 -53.30
N TYR A 460 35.30 15.75 -52.61
CA TYR A 460 35.38 17.00 -51.82
C TYR A 460 34.90 17.06 -50.36
N GLU A 461 35.89 16.75 -49.52
CA GLU A 461 36.16 17.17 -48.15
C GLU A 461 36.95 18.51 -48.17
N ALA A 462 36.51 19.53 -47.42
CA ALA A 462 37.21 20.75 -46.92
C ALA A 462 36.11 21.68 -46.33
N VAL A 463 36.17 22.34 -45.16
CA VAL A 463 37.24 23.02 -44.40
C VAL A 463 36.78 23.13 -42.93
N ILE A 464 37.65 22.83 -41.95
CA ILE A 464 37.52 23.32 -40.57
C ILE A 464 38.81 24.07 -40.21
N LEU A 465 38.65 25.33 -39.78
CA LEU A 465 39.72 26.23 -39.32
C LEU A 465 40.17 25.87 -37.89
N GLY A 466 41.48 25.98 -37.64
CA GLY A 466 42.15 25.48 -36.45
C GLY A 466 42.30 26.45 -35.27
N TYR A 467 42.63 25.84 -34.13
CA TYR A 467 43.33 26.41 -32.97
C TYR A 467 44.51 25.49 -32.61
N PRO A 468 45.56 25.98 -31.93
CA PRO A 468 46.91 25.41 -32.00
C PRO A 468 47.06 24.12 -31.19
N ALA A 469 47.99 23.28 -31.65
CA ALA A 469 48.33 22.00 -31.08
C ALA A 469 48.70 22.08 -29.59
N ILE A 470 47.97 21.32 -28.76
CA ILE A 470 48.44 20.91 -27.45
C ILE A 470 49.48 19.82 -27.69
N ASP A 471 50.72 20.15 -27.35
CA ASP A 471 51.85 19.22 -27.29
C ASP A 471 51.42 17.98 -26.51
N LYS A 472 51.48 16.80 -27.15
CA LYS A 472 51.34 15.52 -26.45
C LYS A 472 52.62 15.30 -25.65
N GLY A 473 52.71 16.02 -24.52
CA GLY A 473 53.59 15.66 -23.43
C GLY A 473 53.32 14.21 -23.09
N LYS A 474 54.39 13.41 -23.08
CA LYS A 474 54.41 12.02 -22.64
C LYS A 474 53.46 11.84 -21.45
N GLN A 475 52.44 11.00 -21.62
CA GLN A 475 51.78 10.40 -20.48
C GLN A 475 52.84 9.54 -19.79
N ASP A 476 53.51 10.10 -18.80
CA ASP A 476 54.12 9.29 -17.75
C ASP A 476 52.98 8.47 -17.16
N MET A 477 52.97 7.17 -17.47
CA MET A 477 52.31 6.19 -16.62
C MET A 477 52.85 6.43 -15.21
N MET A 478 52.09 7.12 -14.37
CA MET A 478 52.34 7.12 -12.93
C MET A 478 52.11 5.69 -12.44
N TYR A 479 53.17 4.90 -12.43
CA TYR A 479 53.30 3.76 -11.55
C TYR A 479 53.06 4.29 -10.13
N ILE A 480 51.86 4.04 -9.60
CA ILE A 480 51.61 4.20 -8.16
C ILE A 480 52.55 3.21 -7.47
N PRO A 481 53.47 3.66 -6.60
CA PRO A 481 54.33 2.74 -5.86
C PRO A 481 53.44 1.77 -5.08
N LEU A 482 53.77 0.47 -5.11
CA LEU A 482 53.27 -0.49 -4.13
C LEU A 482 53.71 0.01 -2.75
N MET A 483 52.84 0.79 -2.10
CA MET A 483 53.08 1.31 -0.76
C MET A 483 52.91 0.13 0.20
N GLU A 484 54.00 -0.33 0.78
CA GLU A 484 53.98 -1.45 1.73
C GLU A 484 53.31 -1.01 3.04
N PHE A 485 52.34 -1.80 3.50
CA PHE A 485 51.65 -1.57 4.77
C PHE A 485 52.59 -1.82 5.94
N SER A 486 52.38 -1.08 7.03
CA SER A 486 53.16 -1.24 8.26
C SER A 486 52.82 -2.55 8.98
N CYS A 487 51.58 -3.05 8.81
CA CYS A 487 51.09 -4.31 9.35
C CYS A 487 50.63 -5.25 8.23
N SER A 488 50.96 -6.54 8.34
CA SER A 488 50.57 -7.57 7.36
C SER A 488 49.06 -7.74 7.25
N HIS A 489 48.29 -7.45 8.32
CA HIS A 489 46.83 -7.59 8.34
C HIS A 489 46.08 -6.35 7.83
N SER A 490 46.77 -5.22 7.60
CA SER A 490 46.17 -3.98 7.05
C SER A 490 45.59 -4.17 5.64
N HIS A 491 46.09 -5.14 4.87
CA HIS A 491 45.57 -5.44 3.54
C HIS A 491 44.10 -5.88 3.56
N LEU A 492 43.63 -6.53 4.62
CA LEU A 492 42.25 -7.01 4.78
C LEU A 492 41.25 -5.85 4.92
N LEU A 493 41.70 -4.72 5.46
CA LEU A 493 40.88 -3.51 5.60
C LEU A 493 41.22 -2.45 4.56
N SER A 494 41.99 -2.80 3.52
CA SER A 494 42.36 -1.86 2.47
C SER A 494 41.17 -1.52 1.56
N LEU A 495 41.06 -0.23 1.22
CA LEU A 495 40.08 0.23 0.25
C LEU A 495 40.44 -0.28 -1.17
N PRO A 496 39.46 -0.47 -2.07
CA PRO A 496 39.73 -0.75 -3.47
C PRO A 496 40.75 0.23 -4.05
N LYS A 497 41.75 -0.27 -4.80
CA LYS A 497 42.83 0.54 -5.36
C LYS A 497 42.30 1.72 -6.19
N GLU A 498 41.21 1.49 -6.91
CA GLU A 498 40.51 2.51 -7.69
C GLU A 498 40.03 3.68 -6.82
N TRP A 499 39.65 3.45 -5.57
CA TRP A 499 39.13 4.49 -4.65
C TRP A 499 40.25 5.33 -4.02
N THR A 500 41.51 4.97 -4.24
CA THR A 500 42.68 5.67 -3.69
C THR A 500 43.32 6.66 -4.66
N SER A 501 42.80 6.77 -5.90
CA SER A 501 43.32 7.69 -6.89
C SER A 501 43.01 9.14 -6.53
N ASN A 502 44.02 10.01 -6.63
CA ASN A 502 43.89 11.42 -6.28
C ASN A 502 43.09 12.17 -7.37
N CYS A 503 42.00 12.82 -6.97
CA CYS A 503 41.20 13.69 -7.83
C CYS A 503 41.32 15.18 -7.43
N LEU A 504 41.79 15.46 -6.20
CA LEU A 504 41.84 16.81 -5.62
C LEU A 504 43.26 17.39 -5.58
N PRO A 505 43.43 18.72 -5.67
CA PRO A 505 44.73 19.36 -5.46
C PRO A 505 45.31 19.04 -4.09
N ASN A 506 46.62 18.72 -4.04
CA ASN A 506 47.31 18.35 -2.80
C ASN A 506 47.24 19.41 -1.69
N SER A 507 47.12 20.69 -2.04
CA SER A 507 46.93 21.79 -1.08
C SER A 507 45.58 21.68 -0.35
N LYS A 508 44.48 21.50 -1.09
CA LYS A 508 43.14 21.29 -0.53
C LYS A 508 43.04 20.00 0.27
N MET A 509 43.70 18.94 -0.20
CA MET A 509 43.74 17.66 0.51
C MET A 509 44.38 17.80 1.89
N ARG A 510 45.48 18.57 2.02
CA ARG A 510 46.12 18.84 3.32
C ARG A 510 45.22 19.64 4.26
N GLU A 511 44.53 20.65 3.74
CA GLU A 511 43.58 21.45 4.53
C GLU A 511 42.44 20.56 5.07
N MET A 512 41.83 19.77 4.20
CA MET A 512 40.74 18.85 4.56
C MET A 512 41.18 17.71 5.48
N SER A 513 42.43 17.24 5.37
CA SER A 513 42.95 16.18 6.24
C SER A 513 42.91 16.56 7.73
N SER A 514 42.89 17.87 8.06
CA SER A 514 42.76 18.34 9.44
C SER A 514 41.37 18.09 10.05
N LEU A 515 40.34 17.90 9.23
CA LEU A 515 38.96 17.62 9.66
C LEU A 515 38.73 16.13 9.94
N PHE A 516 39.69 15.27 9.65
CA PHE A 516 39.55 13.83 9.84
C PHE A 516 39.59 13.44 11.32
N PRO A 517 38.58 12.77 11.87
CA PRO A 517 38.52 12.42 13.28
C PRO A 517 39.34 11.15 13.56
N GLU A 518 40.63 11.32 13.85
CA GLU A 518 41.58 10.23 14.14
C GLU A 518 41.11 9.32 15.29
N ASP A 519 40.70 9.92 16.41
CA ASP A 519 40.29 9.19 17.61
C ASP A 519 39.07 8.30 17.33
N TRP A 520 38.15 8.80 16.48
CA TRP A 520 36.99 8.05 16.03
C TRP A 520 37.40 6.88 15.11
N TYR A 521 38.28 7.11 14.14
CA TYR A 521 38.78 6.06 13.26
C TYR A 521 39.41 4.90 14.06
N GLN A 522 40.26 5.22 15.02
CA GLN A 522 40.88 4.23 15.90
C GLN A 522 39.84 3.50 16.77
N PHE A 523 38.85 4.23 17.28
CA PHE A 523 37.75 3.63 18.04
C PHE A 523 36.92 2.64 17.20
N VAL A 524 36.54 3.01 15.98
CA VAL A 524 35.75 2.15 15.08
C VAL A 524 36.52 0.88 14.72
N LEU A 525 37.82 0.98 14.44
CA LEU A 525 38.67 -0.20 14.17
C LEU A 525 38.68 -1.18 15.35
N ARG A 526 38.80 -0.66 16.59
CA ARG A 526 38.78 -1.49 17.81
C ARG A 526 37.45 -2.22 18.04
N GLN A 527 36.36 -1.74 17.44
CA GLN A 527 35.02 -2.34 17.57
C GLN A 527 34.74 -3.44 16.52
N LEU A 528 35.65 -3.68 15.56
CA LEU A 528 35.46 -4.69 14.52
C LEU A 528 35.58 -6.12 15.07
N LYS A 529 34.63 -6.98 14.72
CA LYS A 529 34.60 -8.40 15.10
C LYS A 529 35.37 -9.32 14.12
N CYS A 530 36.18 -8.77 13.21
CA CYS A 530 36.71 -9.46 12.03
C CYS A 530 37.56 -10.72 12.32
N PHE A 531 38.19 -10.83 13.49
CA PHE A 531 39.16 -11.89 13.75
C PHE A 531 38.55 -13.00 14.63
N HIS A 532 37.89 -13.98 14.01
CA HIS A 532 37.24 -15.11 14.71
C HIS A 532 38.19 -16.29 15.03
N SER A 533 39.51 -16.15 14.89
CA SER A 533 40.40 -17.33 14.83
C SER A 533 41.69 -17.32 15.65
N GLU A 534 42.12 -16.26 16.32
CA GLU A 534 43.41 -16.32 17.04
C GLU A 534 43.36 -15.59 18.39
N GLU A 535 43.99 -16.19 19.41
CA GLU A 535 44.04 -15.73 20.81
C GLU A 535 44.72 -14.34 21.01
N ASN A 536 45.03 -13.59 19.92
CA ASN A 536 45.75 -12.32 19.91
C ASN A 536 45.03 -11.15 19.17
N VAL A 537 43.69 -11.17 19.09
CA VAL A 537 42.89 -10.11 18.42
C VAL A 537 43.17 -8.65 18.86
N PRO A 538 43.34 -8.32 20.17
CA PRO A 538 43.50 -6.92 20.56
C PRO A 538 44.84 -6.30 20.13
N ASN A 539 45.92 -7.09 20.09
CA ASN A 539 47.24 -6.59 19.68
C ASN A 539 47.31 -6.29 18.18
N VAL A 540 46.67 -7.13 17.34
CA VAL A 540 46.64 -6.94 15.88
C VAL A 540 45.85 -5.69 15.49
N LEU A 541 44.71 -5.44 16.16
CA LEU A 541 43.90 -4.23 15.94
C LEU A 541 44.65 -2.95 16.35
N GLU A 542 45.47 -3.00 17.39
CA GLU A 542 46.33 -1.86 17.75
C GLU A 542 47.42 -1.59 16.72
N GLU A 543 47.99 -2.62 16.10
CA GLU A 543 49.00 -2.46 15.04
C GLU A 543 48.38 -1.91 13.75
N ILE A 544 47.19 -2.39 13.37
CA ILE A 544 46.44 -1.85 12.22
C ILE A 544 46.06 -0.38 12.45
N ALA A 545 45.59 -0.02 13.65
CA ALA A 545 45.22 1.36 13.98
C ALA A 545 46.41 2.34 13.93
N LYS A 546 47.65 1.83 14.10
CA LYS A 546 48.89 2.61 14.00
C LYS A 546 49.43 2.72 12.56
N ASP A 547 48.86 2.00 11.60
CA ASP A 547 49.34 1.97 10.22
C ASP A 547 49.01 3.28 9.49
N LYS A 548 50.05 4.09 9.25
CA LYS A 548 49.93 5.39 8.59
C LYS A 548 49.46 5.28 7.14
N VAL A 549 49.84 4.21 6.44
CA VAL A 549 49.51 4.03 5.02
C VAL A 549 48.03 3.73 4.85
N LEU A 550 47.50 2.84 5.69
CA LEU A 550 46.08 2.49 5.68
C LEU A 550 45.23 3.72 6.02
N LYS A 551 45.63 4.46 7.05
CA LYS A 551 44.96 5.71 7.40
C LYS A 551 44.96 6.70 6.25
N ASP A 552 46.10 6.94 5.60
CA ASP A 552 46.19 7.88 4.49
C ASP A 552 45.21 7.54 3.36
N PHE A 553 44.98 6.25 3.10
CA PHE A 553 43.95 5.81 2.15
C PHE A 553 42.53 6.17 2.59
N TYR A 554 42.19 5.94 3.87
CA TYR A 554 40.88 6.33 4.41
C TYR A 554 40.67 7.84 4.39
N VAL A 555 41.68 8.63 4.77
CA VAL A 555 41.63 10.09 4.73
C VAL A 555 41.36 10.57 3.29
N ARG A 556 42.08 10.03 2.31
CA ARG A 556 41.86 10.36 0.88
C ARG A 556 40.45 10.04 0.42
N ALA A 557 39.97 8.82 0.67
CA ALA A 557 38.65 8.41 0.21
C ALA A 557 37.53 9.19 0.89
N VAL A 558 37.58 9.34 2.22
CA VAL A 558 36.56 10.04 3.02
C VAL A 558 36.50 11.51 2.66
N MET A 559 37.65 12.21 2.61
CA MET A 559 37.64 13.64 2.30
C MET A 559 37.28 13.90 0.83
N THR A 560 37.62 12.99 -0.09
CA THR A 560 37.16 13.11 -1.47
C THR A 560 35.63 12.96 -1.56
N CYS A 561 35.04 11.97 -0.87
CA CYS A 561 33.59 11.82 -0.81
C CYS A 561 32.91 13.02 -0.16
N TYR A 562 33.46 13.52 0.96
CA TYR A 562 32.97 14.72 1.64
C TYR A 562 32.97 15.94 0.70
N PHE A 563 34.07 16.14 -0.04
CA PHE A 563 34.20 17.22 -1.00
C PHE A 563 33.23 17.07 -2.18
N SER A 564 33.00 15.85 -2.69
CA SER A 564 32.01 15.62 -3.75
C SER A 564 30.59 15.97 -3.30
N LEU A 565 30.24 15.74 -2.02
CA LEU A 565 28.90 16.00 -1.48
C LEU A 565 28.62 17.48 -1.20
N PHE A 566 29.62 18.26 -0.78
CA PHE A 566 29.45 19.68 -0.40
C PHE A 566 30.06 20.69 -1.37
N GLY A 567 30.96 20.27 -2.26
CA GLY A 567 31.61 21.14 -3.22
C GLY A 567 32.75 21.98 -2.64
N VAL A 568 33.04 23.08 -3.34
CA VAL A 568 34.30 23.85 -3.26
C VAL A 568 34.41 24.77 -2.03
N ASP A 569 33.28 25.17 -1.45
CA ASP A 569 33.21 26.24 -0.44
C ASP A 569 32.83 25.71 0.94
N ASN A 570 33.54 26.16 2.00
CA ASN A 570 33.25 25.83 3.40
C ASN A 570 31.93 26.43 3.93
N MET A 571 31.09 27.00 3.07
CA MET A 571 29.80 27.58 3.43
C MET A 571 28.86 26.51 3.99
N ASP A 572 27.95 26.91 4.88
CA ASP A 572 26.94 25.99 5.39
C ASP A 572 25.99 25.60 4.27
N PRO A 573 25.72 24.29 4.08
CA PRO A 573 24.89 23.82 2.98
C PRO A 573 23.47 24.37 3.16
N SER A 574 22.88 24.88 2.08
CA SER A 574 21.49 25.27 2.14
C SER A 574 20.59 24.04 2.34
N PRO A 575 19.42 24.19 2.96
CA PRO A 575 18.42 23.12 3.09
C PRO A 575 18.09 22.45 1.75
N GLY A 576 17.99 23.26 0.69
CA GLY A 576 17.77 22.76 -0.68
C GLY A 576 18.96 21.95 -1.22
N HIS A 577 20.19 22.31 -0.85
CA HIS A 577 21.36 21.49 -1.16
C HIS A 577 21.30 20.12 -0.46
N ILE A 578 20.92 20.08 0.81
CA ILE A 578 20.74 18.82 1.56
C ILE A 578 19.71 17.92 0.88
N LEU A 579 18.55 18.48 0.49
CA LEU A 579 17.52 17.73 -0.21
C LEU A 579 18.00 17.17 -1.55
N ARG A 580 18.73 17.95 -2.35
CA ARG A 580 19.29 17.50 -3.63
C ARG A 580 20.26 16.34 -3.46
N VAL A 581 21.22 16.48 -2.53
CA VAL A 581 22.20 15.43 -2.25
C VAL A 581 21.52 14.18 -1.68
N TYR A 582 20.50 14.33 -0.82
CA TYR A 582 19.69 13.21 -0.32
C TYR A 582 19.02 12.42 -1.46
N LYS A 583 18.51 13.14 -2.48
CA LYS A 583 17.94 12.58 -3.71
C LYS A 583 18.98 11.99 -4.66
N GLY A 584 20.28 12.15 -4.39
CA GLY A 584 21.37 11.69 -5.24
C GLY A 584 21.79 12.68 -6.33
N VAL A 585 21.30 13.92 -6.28
CA VAL A 585 21.66 14.99 -7.22
C VAL A 585 22.73 15.87 -6.57
N LEU A 586 23.97 15.76 -7.04
CA LEU A 586 25.11 16.51 -6.52
C LEU A 586 25.50 17.64 -7.49
N PRO A 587 26.08 18.75 -7.00
CA PRO A 587 26.65 19.77 -7.87
C PRO A 587 27.81 19.23 -8.70
N TRP A 588 27.95 19.72 -9.93
CA TRP A 588 29.07 19.32 -10.79
C TRP A 588 30.42 19.74 -10.17
N SER A 589 31.34 18.78 -10.09
CA SER A 589 32.73 19.00 -9.70
C SER A 589 33.61 17.87 -10.23
N VAL A 590 34.92 18.10 -10.34
CA VAL A 590 35.87 17.05 -10.78
C VAL A 590 35.84 15.84 -9.84
N ALA A 591 35.64 16.07 -8.54
CA ALA A 591 35.49 15.03 -7.54
C ALA A 591 34.16 14.26 -7.64
N PHE A 592 33.11 14.92 -8.16
CA PHE A 592 31.84 14.27 -8.45
C PHE A 592 31.96 13.33 -9.66
N ASP A 593 32.62 13.76 -10.74
CA ASP A 593 32.86 12.91 -11.92
C ASP A 593 33.64 11.65 -11.53
N TRP A 594 34.69 11.80 -10.71
CA TRP A 594 35.45 10.70 -10.14
C TRP A 594 34.63 9.75 -9.24
N LEU A 595 33.64 10.28 -8.52
CA LEU A 595 32.76 9.49 -7.66
C LEU A 595 31.71 8.74 -8.49
N MET A 596 31.23 9.34 -9.58
CA MET A 596 30.29 8.73 -10.52
C MET A 596 30.89 7.56 -11.29
N GLU A 597 32.19 7.60 -11.59
CA GLU A 597 32.93 6.45 -12.12
C GLU A 597 32.93 5.25 -11.16
N LYS A 598 32.57 5.44 -9.87
CA LYS A 598 32.62 4.43 -8.80
C LYS A 598 31.24 4.25 -8.17
N PRO A 599 30.33 3.50 -8.83
CA PRO A 599 28.94 3.40 -8.39
C PRO A 599 28.78 2.83 -6.97
N GLU A 600 29.63 1.88 -6.56
CA GLU A 600 29.61 1.34 -5.20
C GLU A 600 29.97 2.39 -4.14
N LEU A 601 31.06 3.14 -4.36
CA LEU A 601 31.49 4.20 -3.45
C LEU A 601 30.45 5.33 -3.38
N PHE A 602 29.85 5.68 -4.53
CA PHE A 602 28.77 6.65 -4.60
C PHE A 602 27.56 6.24 -3.73
N GLN A 603 27.13 4.98 -3.82
CA GLN A 603 26.04 4.46 -2.99
C GLN A 603 26.38 4.48 -1.49
N LEU A 604 27.63 4.16 -1.12
CA LEU A 604 28.09 4.24 0.28
C LEU A 604 28.16 5.69 0.78
N ALA A 605 28.62 6.62 -0.05
CA ALA A 605 28.67 8.05 0.27
C ALA A 605 27.26 8.63 0.45
N LEU A 606 26.32 8.29 -0.44
CA LEU A 606 24.90 8.66 -0.28
C LEU A 606 24.29 8.04 0.98
N LYS A 607 24.57 6.77 1.28
CA LYS A 607 24.12 6.13 2.52
C LYS A 607 24.65 6.87 3.75
N ALA A 608 25.92 7.24 3.76
CA ALA A 608 26.53 8.02 4.85
C ALA A 608 25.84 9.38 5.01
N PHE A 609 25.57 10.07 3.91
CA PHE A 609 24.85 11.33 3.92
C PHE A 609 23.44 11.19 4.52
N ARG A 610 22.69 10.17 4.10
CA ARG A 610 21.35 9.86 4.61
C ARG A 610 21.35 9.52 6.10
N TYR A 611 22.34 8.73 6.57
CA TYR A 611 22.51 8.41 7.98
C TYR A 611 22.84 9.65 8.82
N THR A 612 23.70 10.53 8.30
CA THR A 612 24.06 11.79 8.96
C THR A 612 22.84 12.71 9.08
N LEU A 613 22.00 12.79 8.04
CA LEU A 613 20.75 13.54 8.11
C LEU A 613 19.80 13.00 9.17
N LYS A 614 19.62 11.68 9.24
CA LYS A 614 18.80 11.06 10.28
C LYS A 614 19.38 11.33 11.67
N LEU A 615 20.71 11.26 11.81
CA LEU A 615 21.41 11.56 13.07
C LEU A 615 21.19 13.00 13.52
N MET A 616 21.26 13.97 12.61
CA MET A 616 20.99 15.38 12.90
C MET A 616 19.54 15.58 13.43
N ILE A 617 18.57 14.92 12.80
CA ILE A 617 17.16 14.97 13.23
C ILE A 617 16.98 14.31 14.61
N ASP A 618 17.64 13.18 14.84
CA ASP A 618 17.58 12.47 16.12
C ASP A 618 18.25 13.26 17.24
N LYS A 619 19.41 13.87 16.99
CA LYS A 619 20.06 14.77 17.94
C LYS A 619 19.18 15.96 18.33
N ALA A 620 18.52 16.56 17.34
CA ALA A 620 17.59 17.66 17.59
C ALA A 620 16.35 17.21 18.40
N SER A 621 15.95 15.94 18.31
CA SER A 621 14.74 15.41 18.95
C SER A 621 14.99 14.76 20.31
N LEU A 622 16.12 14.07 20.47
CA LEU A 622 16.46 13.23 21.62
C LEU A 622 17.56 13.85 22.50
N GLY A 623 18.32 14.82 21.97
CA GLY A 623 19.47 15.44 22.63
C GLY A 623 20.81 15.09 21.96
N PRO A 624 21.90 15.79 22.33
CA PRO A 624 23.21 15.54 21.76
C PRO A 624 23.74 14.16 22.18
N ILE A 625 24.62 13.59 21.35
CA ILE A 625 25.28 12.32 21.64
C ILE A 625 26.42 12.55 22.62
N GLU A 626 26.44 11.79 23.72
CA GLU A 626 27.38 11.97 24.81
C GLU A 626 28.73 11.29 24.54
N ASP A 627 28.74 10.12 23.89
CA ASP A 627 29.97 9.35 23.66
C ASP A 627 30.06 8.60 22.30
N PHE A 628 31.25 8.08 22.00
CA PHE A 628 31.51 7.30 20.78
C PHE A 628 30.76 5.96 20.74
N LYS A 629 30.39 5.42 21.91
CA LYS A 629 29.69 4.14 22.01
C LYS A 629 28.23 4.31 21.61
N GLU A 630 27.59 5.37 22.08
CA GLU A 630 26.26 5.81 21.73
C GLU A 630 26.16 6.09 20.23
N LEU A 631 27.09 6.87 19.65
CA LEU A 631 27.14 7.08 18.20
C LEU A 631 27.22 5.75 17.43
N THR A 632 28.05 4.82 17.89
CA THR A 632 28.18 3.50 17.26
C THR A 632 26.91 2.68 17.38
N ASN A 633 26.19 2.77 18.50
CA ASN A 633 24.93 2.08 18.71
C ASN A 633 23.84 2.64 17.78
N CYS A 634 23.73 3.96 17.66
CA CYS A 634 22.81 4.60 16.71
C CYS A 634 23.08 4.16 15.27
N LEU A 635 24.34 4.15 14.84
CA LEU A 635 24.69 3.71 13.48
C LEU A 635 24.42 2.22 13.23
N LYS A 636 24.61 1.37 14.25
CA LYS A 636 24.23 -0.05 14.18
C LYS A 636 22.72 -0.21 14.05
N GLU A 637 21.93 0.55 14.80
CA GLU A 637 20.47 0.57 14.70
C GLU A 637 20.02 1.01 13.31
N TYR A 638 20.64 2.05 12.73
CA TYR A 638 20.31 2.50 11.38
C TYR A 638 20.60 1.42 10.31
N GLU A 639 21.58 0.55 10.56
CA GLU A 639 21.89 -0.57 9.67
C GLU A 639 20.86 -1.70 9.81
N SER A 640 20.56 -2.12 11.04
CA SER A 640 19.65 -3.24 11.31
C SER A 640 18.19 -2.89 11.09
N ASP A 641 17.72 -1.79 11.68
CA ASP A 641 16.28 -1.56 11.93
C ASP A 641 15.68 -0.47 11.04
N TRP A 642 16.51 0.39 10.42
CA TRP A 642 16.04 1.49 9.57
C TRP A 642 16.32 1.31 8.07
N TYR A 643 15.34 1.63 7.23
CA TYR A 643 15.61 1.96 5.82
C TYR A 643 15.53 3.49 5.64
N ILE A 644 16.63 4.10 5.20
CA ILE A 644 16.73 5.55 5.03
C ILE A 644 16.98 5.84 3.55
N GLY A 645 15.98 6.38 2.86
CA GLY A 645 16.02 6.55 1.41
C GLY A 645 14.83 7.31 0.85
N LEU A 646 14.58 7.17 -0.45
CA LEU A 646 13.45 7.80 -1.12
C LEU A 646 12.27 6.83 -1.15
N VAL A 647 11.04 7.35 -1.03
CA VAL A 647 9.81 6.55 -1.18
C VAL A 647 9.69 5.94 -2.59
N SER A 648 10.25 6.61 -3.61
CA SER A 648 10.29 6.12 -4.99
C SER A 648 11.32 5.00 -5.22
N ASP A 649 12.23 4.74 -4.28
CA ASP A 649 13.26 3.70 -4.43
C ASP A 649 12.63 2.29 -4.45
N LYS A 650 13.12 1.40 -5.31
CA LYS A 650 12.72 -0.02 -5.28
C LYS A 650 13.03 -0.68 -3.93
N LYS A 651 14.18 -0.32 -3.34
CA LYS A 651 14.60 -0.80 -2.02
C LYS A 651 13.67 -0.34 -0.88
N TRP A 652 12.95 0.77 -1.04
CA TRP A 652 11.90 1.18 -0.08
C TRP A 652 10.77 0.16 -0.09
N LYS A 653 10.28 -0.21 -1.29
CA LYS A 653 9.22 -1.22 -1.46
C LYS A 653 9.65 -2.57 -0.90
N GLU A 654 10.89 -2.98 -1.16
CA GLU A 654 11.47 -4.20 -0.60
C GLU A 654 11.53 -4.15 0.93
N ALA A 655 11.96 -3.03 1.53
CA ALA A 655 12.03 -2.86 2.97
C ALA A 655 10.65 -2.91 3.65
N VAL A 656 9.61 -2.35 3.00
CA VAL A 656 8.22 -2.46 3.46
C VAL A 656 7.75 -3.93 3.44
N LEU A 657 8.00 -4.65 2.35
CA LEU A 657 7.60 -6.06 2.24
C LEU A 657 8.41 -6.99 3.16
N GLN A 658 9.64 -6.62 3.49
CA GLN A 658 10.48 -7.31 4.48
C GLN A 658 10.13 -6.93 5.93
N GLU A 659 9.11 -6.09 6.13
CA GLU A 659 8.66 -5.67 7.46
C GLU A 659 9.78 -5.04 8.30
N LYS A 660 10.63 -4.21 7.66
CA LYS A 660 11.68 -3.49 8.38
C LYS A 660 11.06 -2.56 9.44
N PRO A 661 11.53 -2.54 10.70
CA PRO A 661 10.85 -1.83 11.79
C PRO A 661 10.60 -0.35 11.52
N TYR A 662 11.58 0.34 10.93
CA TYR A 662 11.50 1.78 10.68
C TYR A 662 11.91 2.14 9.25
N LEU A 663 11.24 3.13 8.66
CA LEU A 663 11.64 3.74 7.41
C LEU A 663 11.62 5.26 7.52
N PHE A 664 12.57 5.93 6.88
CA PHE A 664 12.68 7.39 6.86
C PHE A 664 12.90 7.92 5.45
N SER A 665 12.10 8.91 5.05
CA SER A 665 12.31 9.67 3.81
C SER A 665 12.24 11.18 4.08
N LEU A 666 13.18 11.92 3.49
CA LEU A 666 13.11 13.38 3.41
C LEU A 666 12.23 13.79 2.21
N GLY A 667 11.39 14.80 2.41
CA GLY A 667 10.52 15.42 1.42
C GLY A 667 10.55 16.95 1.50
N TYR A 668 9.88 17.57 0.54
CA TYR A 668 9.66 19.02 0.51
C TYR A 668 8.24 19.27 0.02
N ASP A 669 7.50 20.07 0.77
CA ASP A 669 6.15 20.49 0.43
C ASP A 669 6.23 21.88 -0.22
N PRO A 670 5.99 22.00 -1.54
CA PRO A 670 6.07 23.27 -2.25
C PRO A 670 4.96 24.25 -1.83
N ASN A 671 3.80 23.75 -1.41
CA ASN A 671 2.64 24.58 -1.05
C ASN A 671 2.90 25.33 0.25
N MET A 672 3.46 24.62 1.22
CA MET A 672 3.82 25.18 2.53
C MET A 672 5.23 25.78 2.55
N GLY A 673 6.06 25.48 1.54
CA GLY A 673 7.46 25.90 1.48
C GLY A 673 8.34 25.26 2.57
N VAL A 674 7.98 24.08 3.08
CA VAL A 674 8.66 23.44 4.22
C VAL A 674 9.25 22.08 3.87
N TYR A 675 10.38 21.77 4.50
CA TYR A 675 10.99 20.43 4.44
C TYR A 675 10.27 19.50 5.40
N THR A 676 10.00 18.27 4.96
CA THR A 676 9.26 17.28 5.74
C THR A 676 10.06 15.99 5.90
N GLY A 677 9.94 15.35 7.07
CA GLY A 677 10.47 14.02 7.35
C GLY A 677 9.32 13.05 7.51
N ARG A 678 9.22 12.06 6.62
CA ARG A 678 8.25 10.97 6.72
C ARG A 678 8.89 9.78 7.43
N VAL A 679 8.34 9.39 8.57
CA VAL A 679 8.77 8.22 9.35
C VAL A 679 7.65 7.19 9.32
N LEU A 680 7.97 5.99 8.84
CA LEU A 680 7.10 4.82 8.99
C LEU A 680 7.60 3.95 10.14
N THR A 681 6.69 3.54 11.01
CA THR A 681 7.00 2.62 12.13
C THR A 681 6.08 1.41 12.09
N LEU A 682 6.66 0.21 12.06
CA LEU A 682 5.90 -1.05 12.04
C LEU A 682 5.46 -1.43 13.46
N GLN A 683 4.15 -1.53 13.67
CA GLN A 683 3.58 -1.89 14.98
C GLN A 683 2.29 -2.71 14.80
N GLU A 684 1.83 -3.37 15.86
CA GLU A 684 0.47 -3.91 15.91
C GLU A 684 -0.50 -2.78 16.24
N LEU A 685 -1.38 -2.47 15.30
CA LEU A 685 -2.31 -1.34 15.37
C LEU A 685 -3.74 -1.82 15.12
N LEU A 686 -4.70 -1.07 15.66
CA LEU A 686 -6.11 -1.43 15.66
C LEU A 686 -6.82 -0.89 14.41
N VAL A 687 -7.24 -1.79 13.52
CA VAL A 687 -8.06 -1.47 12.35
C VAL A 687 -9.53 -1.58 12.72
N GLN A 688 -10.27 -0.48 12.63
CA GLN A 688 -11.70 -0.45 12.90
C GLN A 688 -12.46 -0.98 11.68
N VAL A 689 -13.43 -1.87 11.89
CA VAL A 689 -14.19 -2.52 10.81
C VAL A 689 -15.69 -2.37 11.02
N GLY A 690 -16.38 -1.95 9.96
CA GLY A 690 -17.84 -1.88 9.90
C GLY A 690 -18.41 -2.62 8.68
N LYS A 691 -19.65 -3.06 8.79
CA LYS A 691 -20.42 -3.67 7.70
C LYS A 691 -21.22 -2.60 6.96
N LEU A 692 -21.16 -2.63 5.63
CA LEU A 692 -21.92 -1.74 4.79
C LEU A 692 -23.29 -2.33 4.45
N ASN A 693 -24.29 -1.48 4.26
CA ASN A 693 -25.56 -1.90 3.69
C ASN A 693 -25.34 -2.38 2.25
N ALA A 694 -25.55 -3.68 2.01
CA ALA A 694 -25.30 -4.30 0.72
C ALA A 694 -26.17 -3.71 -0.41
N GLU A 695 -27.38 -3.22 -0.11
CA GLU A 695 -28.24 -2.58 -1.10
C GLU A 695 -27.70 -1.22 -1.52
N ALA A 696 -27.12 -0.46 -0.59
CA ALA A 696 -26.51 0.82 -0.91
C ALA A 696 -25.36 0.64 -1.92
N VAL A 697 -24.47 -0.33 -1.67
CA VAL A 697 -23.37 -0.67 -2.58
C VAL A 697 -23.91 -1.11 -3.94
N ARG A 698 -24.85 -2.06 -3.94
CA ARG A 698 -25.42 -2.61 -5.17
C ARG A 698 -26.18 -1.57 -6.00
N GLY A 699 -26.92 -0.67 -5.34
CA GLY A 699 -27.64 0.43 -5.97
C GLY A 699 -26.70 1.45 -6.58
N GLN A 700 -25.64 1.84 -5.87
CA GLN A 700 -24.64 2.78 -6.37
C GLN A 700 -23.84 2.21 -7.55
N TRP A 701 -23.36 0.96 -7.47
CA TRP A 701 -22.66 0.31 -8.57
C TRP A 701 -23.55 0.06 -9.80
N ALA A 702 -24.82 -0.27 -9.58
CA ALA A 702 -25.79 -0.40 -10.67
C ALA A 702 -26.07 0.97 -11.32
N ASN A 703 -26.16 2.04 -10.53
CA ASN A 703 -26.33 3.40 -11.05
C ASN A 703 -25.09 3.84 -11.85
N LEU A 704 -23.89 3.59 -11.34
CA LEU A 704 -22.62 3.86 -12.00
C LEU A 704 -22.52 3.13 -13.36
N SER A 705 -22.87 1.84 -13.38
CA SER A 705 -22.94 1.06 -14.62
C SER A 705 -23.96 1.65 -15.61
N TRP A 706 -25.09 2.14 -15.12
CA TRP A 706 -26.13 2.74 -15.95
C TRP A 706 -25.70 4.07 -16.55
N GLU A 707 -25.11 4.95 -15.73
CA GLU A 707 -24.59 6.26 -16.15
C GLU A 707 -23.50 6.11 -17.23
N LEU A 708 -22.54 5.20 -17.02
CA LEU A 708 -21.41 5.02 -17.92
C LEU A 708 -21.83 4.33 -19.24
N LEU A 709 -22.62 3.26 -19.18
CA LEU A 709 -22.93 2.45 -20.36
C LEU A 709 -24.15 2.93 -21.16
N TYR A 710 -25.14 3.54 -20.50
CA TYR A 710 -26.42 3.88 -21.15
C TYR A 710 -26.68 5.38 -21.25
N ALA A 711 -26.17 6.17 -20.30
CA ALA A 711 -26.26 7.63 -20.41
C ALA A 711 -25.06 8.26 -21.15
N THR A 712 -24.10 7.45 -21.60
CA THR A 712 -22.89 7.86 -22.36
C THR A 712 -22.24 9.08 -21.73
N ASN A 713 -22.03 9.02 -20.41
CA ASN A 713 -21.41 10.11 -19.68
C ASN A 713 -19.88 10.01 -19.82
N ASP A 714 -19.31 10.89 -20.64
CA ASP A 714 -17.87 10.94 -20.95
C ASP A 714 -17.08 11.85 -19.97
N ASP A 715 -17.73 12.34 -18.90
CA ASP A 715 -17.13 13.22 -17.89
C ASP A 715 -16.43 12.40 -16.79
N GLU A 716 -15.09 12.34 -16.84
CA GLU A 716 -14.25 11.60 -15.89
C GLU A 716 -14.27 12.23 -14.48
N GLU A 717 -14.45 13.54 -14.36
CA GLU A 717 -14.39 14.26 -13.07
C GLU A 717 -15.69 14.14 -12.26
N ARG A 718 -16.83 13.86 -12.90
CA ARG A 718 -18.15 13.89 -12.22
C ARG A 718 -18.34 12.81 -11.15
N TYR A 719 -17.58 11.72 -11.20
CA TYR A 719 -17.71 10.63 -10.24
C TYR A 719 -17.29 11.04 -8.82
N SER A 720 -16.42 12.05 -8.66
CA SER A 720 -15.85 12.51 -7.39
C SER A 720 -16.44 13.82 -6.84
N ILE A 721 -17.37 14.48 -7.56
CA ILE A 721 -17.84 15.86 -7.25
C ILE A 721 -19.07 15.92 -6.31
N GLN A 722 -19.72 14.79 -6.01
CA GLN A 722 -20.90 14.75 -5.13
C GLN A 722 -20.64 13.93 -3.87
N ALA A 723 -19.98 14.54 -2.89
CA ALA A 723 -19.81 13.93 -1.57
C ALA A 723 -21.18 13.66 -0.94
N HIS A 724 -21.45 12.40 -0.61
CA HIS A 724 -22.66 12.03 0.12
C HIS A 724 -22.25 11.27 1.39
N PRO A 725 -21.87 11.98 2.48
CA PRO A 725 -21.18 11.37 3.62
C PRO A 725 -21.93 10.22 4.32
N LEU A 726 -23.27 10.22 4.30
CA LEU A 726 -24.07 9.12 4.86
C LEU A 726 -24.18 7.89 3.95
N LEU A 727 -23.87 8.05 2.67
CA LEU A 727 -23.93 7.00 1.65
C LEU A 727 -22.55 6.46 1.27
N LEU A 728 -21.47 7.16 1.64
CA LEU A 728 -20.09 6.82 1.30
C LEU A 728 -19.95 6.56 -0.21
N ARG A 729 -20.54 7.45 -1.03
CA ARG A 729 -20.72 7.24 -2.46
C ARG A 729 -19.38 7.16 -3.17
N ASN A 730 -18.47 8.08 -2.87
CA ASN A 730 -17.17 8.14 -3.53
C ASN A 730 -16.30 6.95 -3.13
N LEU A 731 -16.23 6.62 -1.84
CA LEU A 731 -15.50 5.43 -1.35
C LEU A 731 -16.03 4.14 -1.98
N THR A 732 -17.36 4.03 -2.12
CA THR A 732 -18.00 2.87 -2.73
C THR A 732 -17.75 2.80 -4.25
N ILE A 733 -17.76 3.93 -4.95
CA ILE A 733 -17.43 4.01 -6.39
C ILE A 733 -15.98 3.58 -6.60
N GLN A 734 -15.04 4.11 -5.82
CA GLN A 734 -13.64 3.77 -5.92
C GLN A 734 -13.38 2.27 -5.70
N ALA A 735 -14.12 1.64 -4.80
CA ALA A 735 -14.02 0.21 -4.52
C ALA A 735 -14.54 -0.70 -5.65
N ALA A 736 -15.27 -0.17 -6.64
CA ALA A 736 -15.76 -0.95 -7.78
C ALA A 736 -14.61 -1.46 -8.66
N ASP A 737 -14.84 -2.53 -9.43
CA ASP A 737 -13.82 -3.01 -10.37
C ASP A 737 -13.68 -2.04 -11.56
N PRO A 738 -12.45 -1.81 -12.07
CA PRO A 738 -12.24 -1.14 -13.35
C PRO A 738 -13.07 -1.79 -14.47
N PRO A 739 -13.65 -1.01 -15.40
CA PRO A 739 -13.46 0.43 -15.62
C PRO A 739 -14.38 1.33 -14.78
N LEU A 740 -15.18 0.78 -13.86
CA LEU A 740 -16.16 1.56 -13.09
C LEU A 740 -15.51 2.26 -11.88
N GLY A 741 -14.63 1.55 -11.17
CA GLY A 741 -13.87 2.07 -10.05
C GLY A 741 -12.36 2.01 -10.30
N TYR A 742 -11.60 2.45 -9.31
CA TYR A 742 -10.14 2.60 -9.39
C TYR A 742 -9.47 2.20 -8.06
N PRO A 743 -9.66 0.96 -7.57
CA PRO A 743 -8.99 0.49 -6.36
C PRO A 743 -7.49 0.36 -6.65
N ILE A 744 -6.65 0.88 -5.74
CA ILE A 744 -5.19 0.86 -5.93
C ILE A 744 -4.55 -0.50 -5.59
N TYR A 745 -5.31 -1.36 -4.93
CA TYR A 745 -4.94 -2.72 -4.60
C TYR A 745 -6.18 -3.62 -4.70
N SER A 746 -6.02 -4.85 -5.20
CA SER A 746 -7.04 -5.89 -5.15
C SER A 746 -6.36 -7.24 -4.97
N SER A 747 -6.68 -7.94 -3.89
CA SER A 747 -6.14 -9.27 -3.63
C SER A 747 -6.72 -10.29 -4.59
N LYS A 748 -5.95 -11.33 -4.90
CA LYS A 748 -6.54 -12.59 -5.39
C LYS A 748 -7.56 -13.12 -4.36
N PRO A 749 -8.47 -14.03 -4.74
CA PRO A 749 -9.35 -14.69 -3.80
C PRO A 749 -8.56 -15.31 -2.64
N LEU A 750 -8.83 -14.85 -1.42
CA LEU A 750 -8.19 -15.35 -0.20
C LEU A 750 -9.13 -16.33 0.48
N HIS A 751 -8.71 -17.59 0.60
CA HIS A 751 -9.46 -18.63 1.29
C HIS A 751 -9.07 -18.63 2.78
N ILE A 752 -10.04 -18.28 3.63
CA ILE A 752 -9.91 -18.30 5.08
C ILE A 752 -10.56 -19.56 5.63
N HIS A 753 -9.81 -20.31 6.43
CA HIS A 753 -10.33 -21.48 7.14
C HIS A 753 -10.97 -21.07 8.47
N LEU A 754 -12.21 -21.52 8.70
CA LEU A 754 -13.01 -21.17 9.88
C LEU A 754 -13.00 -22.24 10.99
N PHE A 755 -12.08 -23.21 10.90
CA PHE A 755 -11.98 -24.34 11.84
C PHE A 755 -10.84 -24.18 12.83
#